data_AF-A0A6N9UNE3-F1
#
_entry.id   AF-A0A6N9UNE3-F1
#
_cell.length_a   1.000
_cell.length_b   1.000
_cell.length_c   1.000
_cell.angle_alpha   90.00
_cell.angle_beta   90.00
_cell.angle_gamma   90.00
#
_symmetry.space_group_name_H-M   'P 1'
#
loop_
_entity.id
_entity.type
_entity.pdbx_description
1 polymer ?
#
loop_
_entity_poly.entity_id
_entity_poly.type
_entity_poly.pdbx_seq_one_letter_code
_entity_poly.pdbx_strand_id
1 'polypeptide(L)'
;MEELTMPGQFDGTQGVFTGENSPGEILRSAEILNRERGHENFGPLSLTHGFTPGPDPLAALPSSHAAWDELARDLPELYASLELRRRLERAEPFDASESALPDRYLQRAATVLGILVHAYHRVSPRHDTPTPDAILVPWHEVCARLGRETPFLSYLDLIVCNWRFRDPAGTGPRTVENLRLLVPTVGTDEEQFFYLTQLEMLHRGSPLVGSSIRACAAVEFDDAPSLAAEMTAMADCVADITRYGLPKIDPRAGRAFHVDPVVWAKTVAPLAVPLVEHGLGPSGTASPMFHLLDSVIGRAGYRSFIGNEASRLRENFPVAWRSFIQSVGCRSLPDYVATGGHPELEAALAGLRKAYSGEGGLLSRHRLKVSGYLNTSYRVGRDVTISGFPAAVRVGNELAASRAERHSGTGTEEKSPLPAIQPAPEPEQRIIFPSELLRHDHRASRQWICFENQVYDVTRFLRRHPGGATPLTNYLGTDVTEIFEHIGHDRDDGVTASLRRMRIGVARRPALLLTDKTRSTPLACTYETWLGWAAELTQRSNALAADLSIRDARTSAATERGELTRYTLQFAVEVHERFVARTRLDIATTITEELRGGIESSALPLYRADHLVSAVTQLYDALESADEMQLKLLEEEWREVTERDLTYLRSVKSILVHGLHDMETRHANTPDDLPQLLGHRIDAIHEATASYHRADNDA
;
A
#
# COMPACT_ATOMS: atom_id res chain seq x y z
N MET A 1 3.69 -40.80 -40.34
CA MET A 1 4.77 -39.80 -40.34
C MET A 1 4.62 -39.08 -39.02
N GLU A 2 5.25 -39.60 -37.98
CA GLU A 2 5.31 -38.96 -36.67
C GLU A 2 6.23 -37.74 -36.79
N GLU A 3 5.70 -36.56 -36.48
CA GLU A 3 6.53 -35.37 -36.27
C GLU A 3 7.39 -35.62 -35.03
N LEU A 4 8.64 -36.00 -35.27
CA LEU A 4 9.70 -35.92 -34.27
C LEU A 4 9.89 -34.44 -33.91
N THR A 5 9.32 -34.01 -32.79
CA THR A 5 9.70 -32.76 -32.11
C THR A 5 11.20 -32.80 -31.86
N MET A 6 11.93 -31.93 -32.56
CA MET A 6 13.35 -31.68 -32.31
C MET A 6 13.52 -31.17 -30.87
N PRO A 7 14.54 -31.60 -30.11
CA PRO A 7 14.82 -31.04 -28.79
C PRO A 7 15.02 -29.52 -28.90
N GLY A 8 14.30 -28.74 -28.08
CA GLY A 8 14.46 -27.28 -27.99
C GLY A 8 13.43 -26.43 -28.73
N GLN A 9 12.29 -26.98 -29.16
CA GLN A 9 11.16 -26.20 -29.66
C GLN A 9 10.10 -25.93 -28.58
N PHE A 10 9.51 -24.74 -28.62
CA PHE A 10 8.31 -24.40 -27.86
C PHE A 10 7.12 -25.17 -28.44
N ASP A 11 6.53 -26.05 -27.64
CA ASP A 11 5.28 -26.70 -28.00
C ASP A 11 4.13 -25.73 -27.72
N GLY A 12 3.63 -25.11 -28.79
CA GLY A 12 2.52 -24.16 -28.74
C GLY A 12 1.16 -24.79 -28.38
N THR A 13 1.02 -26.12 -28.43
CA THR A 13 -0.19 -26.82 -28.03
C THR A 13 -0.21 -27.18 -26.55
N GLN A 14 0.96 -27.45 -25.96
CA GLN A 14 1.09 -27.70 -24.51
C GLN A 14 1.52 -26.45 -23.72
N GLY A 15 2.00 -25.41 -24.39
CA GLY A 15 2.53 -24.21 -23.74
C GLY A 15 3.77 -24.50 -22.90
N VAL A 16 4.70 -25.32 -23.42
CA VAL A 16 5.92 -25.74 -22.69
C VAL A 16 7.14 -25.70 -23.62
N PHE A 17 8.30 -25.32 -23.08
CA PHE A 17 9.59 -25.48 -23.75
C PHE A 17 10.12 -26.91 -23.49
N THR A 18 10.38 -27.67 -24.55
CA THR A 18 10.86 -29.06 -24.42
C THR A 18 12.39 -29.10 -24.21
N GLY A 19 12.88 -29.85 -23.22
CA GLY A 19 14.31 -30.04 -22.93
C GLY A 19 14.98 -28.98 -22.02
N GLU A 20 16.27 -29.17 -21.71
CA GLU A 20 17.09 -28.24 -20.93
C GLU A 20 17.55 -27.04 -21.78
N ASN A 21 16.66 -26.07 -21.99
CA ASN A 21 16.98 -24.90 -22.81
C ASN A 21 17.77 -23.84 -22.02
N SER A 22 18.74 -23.22 -22.67
CA SER A 22 19.41 -22.01 -22.16
C SER A 22 18.47 -20.80 -22.14
N PRO A 23 18.73 -19.77 -21.32
CA PRO A 23 17.89 -18.57 -21.30
C PRO A 23 17.82 -17.87 -22.67
N GLY A 24 18.91 -17.92 -23.44
CA GLY A 24 18.97 -17.36 -24.79
C GLY A 24 18.15 -18.13 -25.83
N GLU A 25 18.03 -19.46 -25.70
CA GLU A 25 17.14 -20.26 -26.56
C GLU A 25 15.67 -20.02 -26.24
N ILE A 26 15.32 -19.91 -24.97
CA ILE A 26 13.96 -19.59 -24.52
C ILE A 26 13.54 -18.22 -25.06
N LEU A 27 14.40 -17.20 -24.92
CA LEU A 27 14.10 -15.86 -25.43
C LEU A 27 13.92 -15.86 -26.94
N ARG A 28 14.84 -16.47 -27.71
CA ARG A 28 14.72 -16.55 -29.17
C ARG A 28 13.45 -17.27 -29.61
N SER A 29 13.11 -18.36 -28.95
CA SER A 29 11.90 -19.12 -29.23
C SER A 29 10.64 -18.31 -28.94
N ALA A 30 10.63 -17.55 -27.83
CA ALA A 30 9.53 -16.63 -27.51
C ALA A 30 9.39 -15.52 -28.58
N GLU A 31 10.50 -14.91 -29.02
CA GLU A 31 10.46 -13.87 -30.07
C GLU A 31 9.98 -14.40 -31.43
N ILE A 32 10.37 -15.62 -31.79
CA ILE A 32 9.88 -16.29 -33.01
C ILE A 32 8.38 -16.55 -32.91
N LEU A 33 7.93 -17.16 -31.81
CA LEU A 33 6.53 -17.48 -31.59
C LEU A 33 5.65 -16.22 -31.59
N ASN A 34 6.08 -15.16 -30.91
CA ASN A 34 5.35 -13.91 -30.84
C ASN A 34 5.17 -13.29 -32.24
N ARG A 35 6.18 -13.41 -33.10
CA ARG A 35 6.12 -12.95 -34.49
C ARG A 35 5.19 -13.79 -35.36
N GLU A 36 5.25 -15.11 -35.23
CA GLU A 36 4.41 -16.05 -35.98
C GLU A 36 2.93 -15.91 -35.62
N ARG A 37 2.64 -15.70 -34.33
CA ARG A 37 1.26 -15.57 -33.82
C ARG A 37 0.70 -14.15 -33.91
N GLY A 38 1.57 -13.14 -34.01
CA GLY A 38 1.18 -11.73 -34.02
C GLY A 38 0.66 -11.21 -32.68
N HIS A 39 0.96 -11.91 -31.58
CA HIS A 39 0.59 -11.56 -30.21
C HIS A 39 1.54 -12.21 -29.20
N GLU A 40 1.53 -11.73 -27.95
CA GLU A 40 2.49 -12.15 -26.90
C GLU A 40 1.81 -12.87 -25.72
N ASN A 41 0.70 -13.57 -25.96
CA ASN A 41 -0.09 -14.26 -24.93
C ASN A 41 0.69 -15.25 -24.04
N PHE A 42 1.79 -15.82 -24.54
CA PHE A 42 2.66 -16.73 -23.78
C PHE A 42 3.67 -16.01 -22.86
N GLY A 43 3.62 -14.68 -22.82
CA GLY A 43 4.48 -13.81 -22.02
C GLY A 43 5.36 -12.93 -22.90
N PRO A 44 5.25 -11.59 -22.81
CA PRO A 44 6.13 -10.70 -23.55
C PRO A 44 7.57 -10.86 -23.05
N LEU A 45 8.48 -11.27 -23.92
CA LEU A 45 9.88 -11.49 -23.59
C LEU A 45 10.76 -11.14 -24.80
N SER A 46 11.62 -10.13 -24.66
CA SER A 46 12.56 -9.74 -25.71
C SER A 46 13.80 -9.07 -25.12
N LEU A 47 14.87 -8.98 -25.93
CA LEU A 47 16.08 -8.26 -25.52
C LEU A 47 15.85 -6.75 -25.35
N THR A 48 14.99 -6.16 -26.17
CA THR A 48 14.77 -4.70 -26.21
C THR A 48 13.77 -4.22 -25.17
N HIS A 49 12.73 -5.02 -24.89
CA HIS A 49 11.64 -4.63 -23.99
C HIS A 49 11.61 -5.45 -22.70
N GLY A 50 12.52 -6.42 -22.53
CA GLY A 50 12.57 -7.27 -21.34
C GLY A 50 11.29 -8.06 -21.19
N PHE A 51 10.64 -7.95 -20.02
CA PHE A 51 9.34 -8.56 -19.72
C PHE A 51 8.14 -7.66 -20.05
N THR A 52 8.32 -6.60 -20.85
CA THR A 52 7.22 -5.72 -21.29
C THR A 52 6.90 -5.95 -22.76
N PRO A 53 5.66 -5.71 -23.22
CA PRO A 53 5.26 -6.00 -24.59
C PRO A 53 6.15 -5.33 -25.63
N GLY A 54 6.51 -6.05 -26.69
CA GLY A 54 7.22 -5.46 -27.83
C GLY A 54 6.34 -4.45 -28.57
N PRO A 55 5.25 -4.89 -29.20
CA PRO A 55 4.21 -4.00 -29.72
C PRO A 55 3.44 -3.28 -28.62
N ASP A 56 2.81 -2.16 -28.96
CA ASP A 56 1.89 -1.48 -28.06
C ASP A 56 0.69 -2.38 -27.75
N PRO A 57 0.23 -2.42 -26.49
CA PRO A 57 -0.99 -3.13 -26.14
C PRO A 57 -2.17 -2.64 -26.99
N LEU A 58 -3.00 -3.57 -27.45
CA LEU A 58 -4.14 -3.23 -28.30
C LEU A 58 -5.05 -2.23 -27.59
N ALA A 59 -5.44 -1.16 -28.28
CA ALA A 59 -6.29 -0.10 -27.74
C ALA A 59 -7.80 -0.35 -27.91
N ALA A 60 -8.17 -1.35 -28.71
CA ALA A 60 -9.56 -1.73 -28.95
C ALA A 60 -9.67 -3.24 -29.18
N LEU A 61 -10.80 -3.80 -28.74
CA LEU A 61 -11.31 -5.12 -29.07
C LEU A 61 -11.96 -5.11 -30.48
N PRO A 62 -12.28 -6.27 -31.07
CA PRO A 62 -13.05 -6.29 -32.31
C PRO A 62 -14.44 -5.67 -32.10
N SER A 63 -15.08 -5.23 -33.19
CA SER A 63 -16.39 -4.57 -33.13
C SER A 63 -17.47 -5.42 -32.45
N SER A 64 -17.38 -6.75 -32.53
CA SER A 64 -18.26 -7.68 -31.81
C SER A 64 -18.19 -7.57 -30.28
N HIS A 65 -17.12 -6.99 -29.74
CA HIS A 65 -16.84 -6.85 -28.31
C HIS A 65 -16.63 -5.39 -27.89
N ALA A 66 -17.01 -4.43 -28.73
CA ALA A 66 -16.80 -3.00 -28.46
C ALA A 66 -17.45 -2.52 -27.15
N ALA A 67 -18.53 -3.17 -26.70
CA ALA A 67 -19.20 -2.83 -25.44
C ALA A 67 -18.31 -3.03 -24.20
N TRP A 68 -17.33 -3.95 -24.23
CA TRP A 68 -16.32 -4.05 -23.16
C TRP A 68 -15.42 -2.82 -23.13
N ASP A 69 -15.00 -2.32 -24.30
CA ASP A 69 -14.21 -1.09 -24.39
C ASP A 69 -15.00 0.15 -23.98
N GLU A 70 -16.31 0.17 -24.25
CA GLU A 70 -17.23 1.22 -23.79
C GLU A 70 -17.32 1.23 -22.26
N LEU A 71 -17.60 0.07 -21.64
CA LEU A 71 -17.62 -0.06 -20.19
C LEU A 71 -16.29 0.37 -19.57
N ALA A 72 -15.16 -0.08 -20.13
CA ALA A 72 -13.83 0.30 -19.67
C ALA A 72 -13.55 1.80 -19.78
N ARG A 73 -14.07 2.47 -20.82
CA ARG A 73 -13.92 3.92 -21.02
C ARG A 73 -14.77 4.72 -20.03
N ASP A 74 -15.97 4.22 -19.74
CA ASP A 74 -16.96 4.91 -18.91
C ASP A 74 -16.74 4.68 -17.41
N LEU A 75 -15.81 3.78 -17.04
CA LEU A 75 -15.49 3.43 -15.64
C LEU A 75 -15.33 4.65 -14.71
N PRO A 76 -14.55 5.70 -15.04
CA PRO A 76 -14.41 6.87 -14.17
C PRO A 76 -15.74 7.57 -13.85
N GLU A 77 -16.65 7.67 -14.82
CA GLU A 77 -17.99 8.25 -14.65
C GLU A 77 -18.89 7.31 -13.85
N LEU A 78 -18.85 6.01 -14.15
CA LEU A 78 -19.61 4.98 -13.45
C LEU A 78 -19.20 4.83 -11.98
N TYR A 79 -17.93 5.12 -11.64
CA TYR A 79 -17.46 5.25 -10.27
C TYR A 79 -18.04 6.49 -9.59
N ALA A 80 -17.88 7.67 -10.20
CA ALA A 80 -18.36 8.93 -9.62
C ALA A 80 -19.87 8.90 -9.32
N SER A 81 -20.64 8.25 -10.21
CA SER A 81 -22.09 8.11 -10.12
C SER A 81 -22.57 6.87 -9.36
N LEU A 82 -21.69 5.92 -8.98
CA LEU A 82 -22.03 4.60 -8.43
C LEU A 82 -22.94 3.73 -9.34
N GLU A 83 -22.99 3.99 -10.65
CA GLU A 83 -23.85 3.26 -11.60
C GLU A 83 -23.23 1.96 -12.12
N LEU A 84 -21.94 1.71 -11.86
CA LEU A 84 -21.20 0.58 -12.42
C LEU A 84 -21.91 -0.78 -12.19
N ARG A 85 -22.34 -1.04 -10.96
CA ARG A 85 -22.97 -2.33 -10.60
C ARG A 85 -24.25 -2.57 -11.39
N ARG A 86 -25.14 -1.58 -11.36
CA ARG A 86 -26.41 -1.59 -12.08
C ARG A 86 -26.20 -1.80 -13.58
N ARG A 87 -25.15 -1.18 -14.14
CA ARG A 87 -24.80 -1.32 -15.56
C ARG A 87 -24.34 -2.74 -15.93
N LEU A 88 -23.55 -3.37 -15.06
CA LEU A 88 -23.00 -4.71 -15.27
C LEU A 88 -24.03 -5.83 -14.99
N GLU A 89 -24.88 -5.66 -13.99
CA GLU A 89 -25.97 -6.60 -13.66
C GLU A 89 -27.04 -6.68 -14.76
N ARG A 90 -27.14 -5.64 -15.59
CA ARG A 90 -28.03 -5.57 -16.76
C ARG A 90 -27.30 -5.81 -18.08
N ALA A 91 -26.01 -6.11 -18.04
CA ALA A 91 -25.26 -6.38 -19.25
C ALA A 91 -25.63 -7.75 -19.81
N GLU A 92 -25.77 -7.84 -21.13
CA GLU A 92 -25.92 -9.12 -21.82
C GLU A 92 -24.61 -9.93 -21.73
N PRO A 93 -24.67 -11.26 -21.62
CA PRO A 93 -23.49 -12.10 -21.67
C PRO A 93 -22.70 -11.94 -22.97
N PHE A 94 -21.38 -11.98 -22.85
CA PHE A 94 -20.47 -11.90 -23.99
C PHE A 94 -19.86 -13.26 -24.28
N ASP A 95 -19.83 -13.63 -25.56
CA ASP A 95 -19.20 -14.87 -26.01
C ASP A 95 -17.69 -14.68 -26.15
N ALA A 96 -16.91 -15.30 -25.27
CA ALA A 96 -15.44 -15.25 -25.30
C ALA A 96 -14.82 -16.52 -25.92
N SER A 97 -15.60 -17.32 -26.64
CA SER A 97 -15.12 -18.54 -27.30
C SER A 97 -14.11 -18.26 -28.40
N GLU A 98 -13.38 -19.30 -28.80
CA GLU A 98 -12.40 -19.24 -29.88
C GLU A 98 -13.02 -18.75 -31.20
N SER A 99 -14.28 -19.11 -31.46
CA SER A 99 -15.02 -18.63 -32.64
C SER A 99 -15.42 -17.17 -32.59
N ALA A 100 -15.60 -16.59 -31.40
CA ALA A 100 -16.11 -15.22 -31.23
C ALA A 100 -14.99 -14.19 -31.03
N LEU A 101 -13.94 -14.56 -30.28
CA LEU A 101 -12.85 -13.67 -29.90
C LEU A 101 -11.49 -14.25 -30.34
N PRO A 102 -10.83 -13.69 -31.37
CA PRO A 102 -9.52 -14.17 -31.80
C PRO A 102 -8.42 -14.02 -30.75
N ASP A 103 -7.47 -14.95 -30.70
CA ASP A 103 -6.41 -15.03 -29.68
C ASP A 103 -5.62 -13.73 -29.49
N ARG A 104 -5.37 -12.98 -30.56
CA ARG A 104 -4.66 -11.70 -30.51
C ARG A 104 -5.30 -10.66 -29.57
N TYR A 105 -6.58 -10.82 -29.23
CA TYR A 105 -7.32 -9.92 -28.35
C TYR A 105 -7.39 -10.39 -26.90
N LEU A 106 -6.94 -11.61 -26.58
CA LEU A 106 -7.11 -12.22 -25.26
C LEU A 106 -6.48 -11.40 -24.14
N GLN A 107 -5.24 -10.92 -24.33
CA GLN A 107 -4.59 -10.13 -23.29
C GLN A 107 -5.32 -8.79 -23.01
N ARG A 108 -5.88 -8.14 -24.04
CA ARG A 108 -6.72 -6.94 -23.84
C ARG A 108 -8.01 -7.29 -23.11
N ALA A 109 -8.68 -8.36 -23.52
CA ALA A 109 -9.92 -8.82 -22.89
C ALA A 109 -9.68 -9.18 -21.41
N ALA A 110 -8.56 -9.84 -21.08
CA ALA A 110 -8.18 -10.15 -19.70
C ALA A 110 -7.98 -8.89 -18.85
N THR A 111 -7.31 -7.86 -19.41
CA THR A 111 -7.16 -6.56 -18.75
C THR A 111 -8.51 -5.89 -18.50
N VAL A 112 -9.38 -5.80 -19.51
CA VAL A 112 -10.68 -5.14 -19.37
C VAL A 112 -11.57 -5.90 -18.38
N LEU A 113 -11.76 -7.20 -18.57
CA LEU A 113 -12.65 -8.02 -17.74
C LEU A 113 -12.14 -8.13 -16.30
N GLY A 114 -10.83 -8.34 -16.09
CA GLY A 114 -10.26 -8.40 -14.75
C GLY A 114 -10.46 -7.10 -13.96
N ILE A 115 -10.28 -5.95 -14.62
CA ILE A 115 -10.54 -4.64 -14.01
C ILE A 115 -12.04 -4.46 -13.74
N LEU A 116 -12.94 -4.79 -14.69
CA LEU A 116 -14.38 -4.68 -14.49
C LEU A 116 -14.88 -5.55 -13.33
N VAL A 117 -14.41 -6.80 -13.22
CA VAL A 117 -14.76 -7.71 -12.13
C VAL A 117 -14.29 -7.15 -10.79
N HIS A 118 -13.05 -6.70 -10.69
CA HIS A 118 -12.56 -6.09 -9.45
C HIS A 118 -13.28 -4.78 -9.13
N ALA A 119 -13.55 -3.96 -10.14
CA ALA A 119 -14.25 -2.70 -9.99
C ALA A 119 -15.69 -2.88 -9.48
N TYR A 120 -16.41 -3.87 -10.00
CA TYR A 120 -17.76 -4.24 -9.54
C TYR A 120 -17.80 -4.49 -8.03
N HIS A 121 -16.81 -5.19 -7.48
CA HIS A 121 -16.71 -5.51 -6.06
C HIS A 121 -16.18 -4.38 -5.19
N ARG A 122 -15.54 -3.36 -5.78
CA ARG A 122 -14.83 -2.30 -5.04
C ARG A 122 -15.50 -0.94 -5.14
N VAL A 123 -16.45 -0.74 -6.05
CA VAL A 123 -17.15 0.54 -6.22
C VAL A 123 -18.09 0.86 -5.06
N SER A 124 -18.73 -0.15 -4.45
CA SER A 124 -19.72 0.01 -3.36
C SER A 124 -19.59 -1.14 -2.33
N PRO A 125 -19.77 -0.87 -1.03
CA PRO A 125 -19.47 -1.80 0.07
C PRO A 125 -20.53 -2.90 0.31
N ARG A 126 -21.35 -3.27 -0.68
CA ARG A 126 -22.24 -4.45 -0.52
C ARG A 126 -21.42 -5.74 -0.62
N HIS A 127 -21.03 -6.26 0.53
CA HIS A 127 -20.37 -7.55 0.68
C HIS A 127 -21.29 -8.71 0.20
N ASP A 128 -20.70 -9.83 -0.19
CA ASP A 128 -21.40 -11.08 -0.57
C ASP A 128 -22.30 -11.03 -1.81
N THR A 129 -22.16 -10.02 -2.68
CA THR A 129 -22.87 -10.04 -3.97
C THR A 129 -22.11 -10.89 -5.00
N PRO A 130 -22.78 -11.84 -5.70
CA PRO A 130 -22.11 -12.61 -6.75
C PRO A 130 -21.69 -11.72 -7.92
N THR A 131 -20.55 -12.02 -8.52
CA THR A 131 -20.12 -11.38 -9.77
C THR A 131 -21.12 -11.69 -10.89
N PRO A 132 -21.57 -10.70 -11.69
CA PRO A 132 -22.46 -10.96 -12.82
C PRO A 132 -21.85 -11.93 -13.85
N ASP A 133 -22.63 -12.90 -14.31
CA ASP A 133 -22.19 -13.88 -15.32
C ASP A 133 -21.68 -13.21 -16.60
N ALA A 134 -22.24 -12.04 -16.95
CA ALA A 134 -21.87 -11.26 -18.12
C ALA A 134 -20.40 -10.82 -18.15
N ILE A 135 -19.72 -10.78 -17.00
CA ILE A 135 -18.27 -10.51 -16.91
C ILE A 135 -17.49 -11.69 -16.33
N LEU A 136 -18.10 -12.49 -15.45
CA LEU A 136 -17.41 -13.61 -14.81
C LEU A 136 -17.10 -14.75 -15.79
N VAL A 137 -18.12 -15.21 -16.52
CA VAL A 137 -18.00 -16.33 -17.48
C VAL A 137 -16.97 -16.03 -18.57
N PRO A 138 -17.05 -14.90 -19.30
CA PRO A 138 -16.05 -14.60 -20.33
C PRO A 138 -14.66 -14.37 -19.73
N TRP A 139 -14.54 -13.87 -18.49
CA TRP A 139 -13.23 -13.72 -17.86
C TRP A 139 -12.58 -15.06 -17.57
N HIS A 140 -13.34 -16.03 -17.06
CA HIS A 140 -12.88 -17.40 -16.88
C HIS A 140 -12.40 -18.02 -18.20
N GLU A 141 -13.18 -17.85 -19.27
CA GLU A 141 -12.84 -18.39 -20.59
C GLU A 141 -11.57 -17.74 -21.17
N VAL A 142 -11.47 -16.41 -21.12
CA VAL A 142 -10.26 -15.69 -21.56
C VAL A 142 -9.03 -16.12 -20.76
N CYS A 143 -9.14 -16.23 -19.42
CA CYS A 143 -8.05 -16.70 -18.57
C CYS A 143 -7.62 -18.13 -18.92
N ALA A 144 -8.57 -19.05 -19.11
CA ALA A 144 -8.27 -20.43 -19.49
C ALA A 144 -7.55 -20.50 -20.84
N ARG A 145 -7.99 -19.71 -21.83
CA ARG A 145 -7.34 -19.61 -23.14
C ARG A 145 -5.94 -18.97 -23.09
N LEU A 146 -5.67 -18.15 -22.07
CA LEU A 146 -4.33 -17.63 -21.76
C LEU A 146 -3.47 -18.62 -20.94
N GLY A 147 -3.96 -19.84 -20.67
CA GLY A 147 -3.25 -20.84 -19.88
C GLY A 147 -3.26 -20.57 -18.38
N ARG A 148 -4.26 -19.83 -17.87
CA ARG A 148 -4.41 -19.49 -16.45
C ARG A 148 -5.53 -20.35 -15.85
N GLU A 149 -5.16 -21.29 -14.99
CA GLU A 149 -6.11 -22.24 -14.38
C GLU A 149 -7.12 -21.56 -13.43
N THR A 150 -6.68 -20.51 -12.71
CA THR A 150 -7.53 -19.72 -11.82
C THR A 150 -7.52 -18.26 -12.26
N PRO A 151 -8.68 -17.65 -12.57
CA PRO A 151 -8.74 -16.22 -12.88
C PRO A 151 -8.44 -15.36 -11.65
N PHE A 152 -7.55 -14.39 -11.85
CA PHE A 152 -7.30 -13.29 -10.92
C PHE A 152 -6.80 -12.10 -11.72
N LEU A 153 -6.98 -10.89 -11.20
CA LEU A 153 -6.39 -9.70 -11.81
C LEU A 153 -4.87 -9.74 -11.66
N SER A 154 -4.17 -10.10 -12.73
CA SER A 154 -2.72 -10.30 -12.67
C SER A 154 -1.94 -9.00 -12.84
N TYR A 155 -0.67 -9.01 -12.42
CA TYR A 155 0.26 -7.90 -12.66
C TYR A 155 0.46 -7.62 -14.16
N LEU A 156 0.38 -8.67 -14.99
CA LEU A 156 0.42 -8.54 -16.44
C LEU A 156 -0.77 -7.71 -16.94
N ASP A 157 -1.96 -7.97 -16.41
CA ASP A 157 -3.20 -7.33 -16.82
C ASP A 157 -3.29 -5.87 -16.36
N LEU A 158 -3.04 -5.61 -15.06
CA LEU A 158 -3.23 -4.29 -14.45
C LEU A 158 -2.08 -3.33 -14.76
N ILE A 159 -0.85 -3.82 -14.88
CA ILE A 159 0.36 -2.99 -14.95
C ILE A 159 1.05 -3.10 -16.32
N VAL A 160 1.38 -4.31 -16.75
CA VAL A 160 2.31 -4.52 -17.88
C VAL A 160 1.66 -4.28 -19.25
N CYS A 161 0.37 -4.62 -19.39
CA CYS A 161 -0.39 -4.47 -20.63
C CYS A 161 -1.44 -3.33 -20.59
N ASN A 162 -1.56 -2.59 -19.48
CA ASN A 162 -2.56 -1.53 -19.33
C ASN A 162 -1.99 -0.14 -19.63
N TRP A 163 -1.47 0.08 -20.84
CA TRP A 163 -0.89 1.38 -21.19
C TRP A 163 -1.02 1.69 -22.68
N ARG A 164 -1.00 2.98 -22.98
CA ARG A 164 -0.85 3.55 -24.32
C ARG A 164 0.00 4.80 -24.25
N PHE A 165 0.57 5.22 -25.37
CA PHE A 165 1.15 6.54 -25.46
C PHE A 165 0.07 7.62 -25.27
N ARG A 166 0.44 8.70 -24.57
CA ARG A 166 -0.38 9.89 -24.38
C ARG A 166 -0.68 10.55 -25.73
N ASP A 167 0.35 10.66 -26.57
CA ASP A 167 0.23 11.00 -27.98
C ASP A 167 0.09 9.69 -28.78
N PRO A 168 -1.02 9.46 -29.52
CA PRO A 168 -1.18 8.26 -30.35
C PRO A 168 -0.10 8.08 -31.42
N ALA A 169 0.58 9.14 -31.83
CA ALA A 169 1.73 9.08 -32.74
C ALA A 169 3.08 8.99 -32.01
N GLY A 170 3.06 8.90 -30.68
CA GLY A 170 4.25 8.88 -29.84
C GLY A 170 5.08 7.61 -30.04
N THR A 171 6.38 7.79 -30.23
CA THR A 171 7.37 6.70 -30.36
C THR A 171 8.50 6.83 -29.33
N GLY A 172 8.27 7.64 -28.30
CA GLY A 172 9.25 7.98 -27.27
C GLY A 172 9.45 6.87 -26.23
N PRO A 173 10.30 7.10 -25.21
CA PRO A 173 10.51 6.14 -24.14
C PRO A 173 9.23 5.94 -23.33
N ARG A 174 9.04 4.71 -22.84
CA ARG A 174 7.89 4.28 -22.01
C ARG A 174 8.02 4.81 -20.58
N THR A 175 7.84 6.11 -20.44
CA THR A 175 7.93 6.82 -19.16
C THR A 175 6.57 7.36 -18.74
N VAL A 176 6.36 7.56 -17.44
CA VAL A 176 5.11 8.07 -16.86
C VAL A 176 4.62 9.37 -17.56
N GLU A 177 5.54 10.22 -17.99
CA GLU A 177 5.26 11.47 -18.72
C GLU A 177 4.58 11.22 -20.06
N ASN A 178 4.99 10.16 -20.76
CA ASN A 178 4.61 9.84 -22.13
C ASN A 178 3.44 8.86 -22.21
N LEU A 179 3.04 8.24 -21.10
CA LEU A 179 2.06 7.16 -21.08
C LEU A 179 0.75 7.54 -20.41
N ARG A 180 -0.33 6.82 -20.74
CA ARG A 180 -1.63 6.83 -20.05
C ARG A 180 -2.15 5.40 -19.94
N LEU A 181 -2.97 5.14 -18.93
CA LEU A 181 -3.67 3.86 -18.80
C LEU A 181 -4.65 3.65 -19.96
N LEU A 182 -4.78 2.40 -20.41
CA LEU A 182 -5.80 2.00 -21.38
C LEU A 182 -7.17 1.86 -20.72
N VAL A 183 -7.19 1.29 -19.52
CA VAL A 183 -8.37 1.07 -18.68
C VAL A 183 -8.11 1.75 -17.33
N PRO A 184 -8.39 3.05 -17.22
CA PRO A 184 -8.45 3.71 -15.92
C PRO A 184 -9.74 3.35 -15.20
N THR A 185 -9.66 3.06 -13.90
CA THR A 185 -10.82 2.77 -13.07
C THR A 185 -11.47 4.06 -12.61
N VAL A 186 -10.69 4.92 -11.96
CA VAL A 186 -11.11 6.27 -11.53
C VAL A 186 -10.44 7.35 -12.37
N GLY A 187 -9.31 7.06 -13.01
CA GLY A 187 -8.58 7.94 -13.92
C GLY A 187 -7.81 9.07 -13.28
N THR A 188 -7.71 9.13 -11.94
CA THR A 188 -6.97 10.20 -11.25
C THR A 188 -5.48 10.11 -11.49
N ASP A 189 -4.76 11.20 -11.22
CA ASP A 189 -3.30 11.25 -11.34
C ASP A 189 -2.63 10.20 -10.44
N GLU A 190 -3.20 9.93 -9.25
CA GLU A 190 -2.74 8.87 -8.36
C GLU A 190 -2.76 7.50 -9.03
N GLU A 191 -3.85 7.17 -9.74
CA GLU A 191 -3.98 5.89 -10.45
C GLU A 191 -2.97 5.80 -11.59
N GLN A 192 -2.91 6.85 -12.42
CA GLN A 192 -2.01 6.91 -13.57
C GLN A 192 -0.55 6.77 -13.12
N PHE A 193 -0.10 7.58 -12.18
CA PHE A 193 1.30 7.60 -11.75
C PHE A 193 1.68 6.36 -10.98
N PHE A 194 0.80 5.82 -10.12
CA PHE A 194 1.11 4.63 -9.34
C PHE A 194 1.30 3.39 -10.22
N TYR A 195 0.42 3.15 -11.18
CA TYR A 195 0.55 1.99 -12.07
C TYR A 195 1.64 2.19 -13.14
N LEU A 196 1.69 3.35 -13.81
CA LEU A 196 2.67 3.59 -14.88
C LEU A 196 4.11 3.69 -14.36
N THR A 197 4.34 4.10 -13.10
CA THR A 197 5.68 4.08 -12.52
C THR A 197 6.21 2.64 -12.40
N GLN A 198 5.35 1.68 -12.06
CA GLN A 198 5.75 0.27 -11.96
C GLN A 198 6.10 -0.31 -13.33
N LEU A 199 5.33 0.03 -14.37
CA LEU A 199 5.65 -0.29 -15.76
C LEU A 199 6.98 0.33 -16.19
N GLU A 200 7.21 1.63 -15.92
CA GLU A 200 8.47 2.30 -16.25
C GLU A 200 9.66 1.63 -15.54
N MET A 201 9.53 1.30 -14.26
CA MET A 201 10.57 0.59 -13.52
C MET A 201 10.89 -0.77 -14.13
N LEU A 202 9.87 -1.53 -14.54
CA LEU A 202 10.05 -2.82 -15.21
C LEU A 202 10.73 -2.64 -16.58
N HIS A 203 10.32 -1.64 -17.36
CA HIS A 203 10.89 -1.37 -18.68
C HIS A 203 12.35 -0.89 -18.59
N ARG A 204 12.69 -0.03 -17.61
CA ARG A 204 14.08 0.35 -17.30
C ARG A 204 14.96 -0.85 -16.94
N GLY A 205 14.35 -1.91 -16.40
CA GLY A 205 14.99 -3.18 -16.11
C GLY A 205 15.18 -4.11 -17.31
N SER A 206 14.77 -3.72 -18.53
CA SER A 206 14.96 -4.58 -19.71
C SER A 206 16.41 -5.06 -19.95
N PRO A 207 17.47 -4.26 -19.66
CA PRO A 207 18.85 -4.74 -19.83
C PRO A 207 19.20 -5.96 -18.97
N LEU A 208 18.51 -6.16 -17.83
CA LEU A 208 18.74 -7.32 -16.94
C LEU A 208 18.51 -8.65 -17.66
N VAL A 209 17.57 -8.69 -18.61
CA VAL A 209 17.29 -9.89 -19.42
C VAL A 209 18.52 -10.26 -20.25
N GLY A 210 19.06 -9.32 -21.02
CA GLY A 210 20.26 -9.55 -21.82
C GLY A 210 21.50 -9.87 -20.98
N SER A 211 21.70 -9.15 -19.87
CA SER A 211 22.83 -9.39 -18.96
C SER A 211 22.76 -10.76 -18.29
N SER A 212 21.57 -11.23 -17.91
CA SER A 212 21.43 -12.56 -17.32
C SER A 212 21.79 -13.69 -18.31
N ILE A 213 21.46 -13.55 -19.59
CA ILE A 213 21.87 -14.50 -20.65
C ILE A 213 23.39 -14.53 -20.79
N ARG A 214 24.03 -13.36 -20.90
CA ARG A 214 25.49 -13.27 -21.07
C ARG A 214 26.24 -13.75 -19.83
N ALA A 215 25.71 -13.49 -18.64
CA ALA A 215 26.26 -14.02 -17.39
C ALA A 215 26.17 -15.55 -17.33
N CYS A 216 25.04 -16.14 -17.75
CA CYS A 216 24.89 -17.59 -17.86
C CYS A 216 25.88 -18.20 -18.85
N ALA A 217 26.07 -17.58 -20.02
CA ALA A 217 27.06 -18.03 -20.99
C ALA A 217 28.50 -17.90 -20.45
N ALA A 218 28.82 -16.83 -19.73
CA ALA A 218 30.13 -16.64 -19.12
C ALA A 218 30.46 -17.75 -18.09
N VAL A 219 29.47 -18.23 -17.33
CA VAL A 219 29.62 -19.41 -16.47
C VAL A 219 29.88 -20.68 -17.29
N GLU A 220 29.14 -20.90 -18.38
CA GLU A 220 29.32 -22.06 -19.26
C GLU A 220 30.71 -22.10 -19.93
N PHE A 221 31.28 -20.93 -20.24
CA PHE A 221 32.58 -20.78 -20.89
C PHE A 221 33.75 -20.52 -19.92
N ASP A 222 33.52 -20.58 -18.60
CA ASP A 222 34.55 -20.30 -17.57
C ASP A 222 35.19 -18.91 -17.70
N ASP A 223 34.40 -17.88 -18.07
CA ASP A 223 34.84 -16.50 -18.32
C ASP A 223 34.51 -15.58 -17.14
N ALA A 224 35.37 -15.60 -16.13
CA ALA A 224 35.23 -14.76 -14.93
C ALA A 224 35.20 -13.25 -15.22
N PRO A 225 36.08 -12.67 -16.07
CA PRO A 225 36.02 -11.24 -16.41
C PRO A 225 34.67 -10.80 -17.01
N SER A 226 34.13 -11.57 -17.96
CA SER A 226 32.83 -11.25 -18.57
C SER A 226 31.69 -11.37 -17.55
N LEU A 227 31.73 -12.39 -16.69
CA LEU A 227 30.73 -12.53 -15.62
C LEU A 227 30.75 -11.34 -14.64
N ALA A 228 31.93 -10.88 -14.23
CA ALA A 228 32.08 -9.71 -13.36
C ALA A 228 31.51 -8.43 -14.02
N ALA A 229 31.75 -8.26 -15.31
CA ALA A 229 31.23 -7.13 -16.09
C ALA A 229 29.69 -7.16 -16.14
N GLU A 230 29.08 -8.32 -16.38
CA GLU A 230 27.62 -8.44 -16.42
C GLU A 230 26.98 -8.23 -15.05
N MET A 231 27.58 -8.72 -13.96
CA MET A 231 27.10 -8.44 -12.60
C MET A 231 27.16 -6.95 -12.26
N THR A 232 28.21 -6.26 -12.70
CA THR A 232 28.35 -4.81 -12.54
C THR A 232 27.28 -4.07 -13.35
N ALA A 233 27.05 -4.46 -14.61
CA ALA A 233 26.01 -3.88 -15.44
C ALA A 233 24.59 -4.07 -14.85
N MET A 234 24.32 -5.24 -14.25
CA MET A 234 23.08 -5.47 -13.52
C MET A 234 22.96 -4.58 -12.28
N ALA A 235 24.04 -4.37 -11.53
CA ALA A 235 24.05 -3.49 -10.37
C ALA A 235 23.75 -2.03 -10.77
N ASP A 236 24.37 -1.54 -11.85
CA ASP A 236 24.13 -0.21 -12.39
C ASP A 236 22.69 -0.02 -12.88
N CYS A 237 22.12 -1.03 -13.54
CA CYS A 237 20.72 -1.02 -13.97
C CYS A 237 19.76 -0.93 -12.76
N VAL A 238 20.00 -1.70 -11.71
CA VAL A 238 19.21 -1.63 -10.46
C VAL A 238 19.36 -0.27 -9.77
N ALA A 239 20.57 0.30 -9.80
CA ALA A 239 20.81 1.64 -9.27
C ALA A 239 20.06 2.73 -10.07
N ASP A 240 20.00 2.62 -11.40
CA ASP A 240 19.22 3.53 -12.27
C ASP A 240 17.72 3.49 -11.92
N ILE A 241 17.15 2.29 -11.81
CA ILE A 241 15.75 2.09 -11.41
C ILE A 241 15.48 2.74 -10.05
N THR A 242 16.38 2.56 -9.10
CA THR A 242 16.28 3.14 -7.74
C THR A 242 16.35 4.67 -7.78
N ARG A 243 17.19 5.23 -8.65
CA ARG A 243 17.46 6.67 -8.73
C ARG A 243 16.40 7.45 -9.53
N TYR A 244 15.85 6.86 -10.59
CA TYR A 244 15.00 7.58 -11.54
C TYR A 244 13.59 7.00 -11.70
N GLY A 245 13.40 5.69 -11.47
CA GLY A 245 12.09 5.07 -11.50
C GLY A 245 11.34 5.24 -10.18
N LEU A 246 11.88 4.67 -9.10
CA LEU A 246 11.22 4.63 -7.79
C LEU A 246 10.75 6.01 -7.27
N PRO A 247 11.48 7.13 -7.46
CA PRO A 247 11.05 8.44 -6.96
C PRO A 247 9.76 8.99 -7.60
N LYS A 248 9.30 8.47 -8.75
CA LYS A 248 8.10 8.96 -9.45
C LYS A 248 6.78 8.65 -8.76
N ILE A 249 6.76 7.88 -7.68
CA ILE A 249 5.61 7.85 -6.75
C ILE A 249 5.91 8.80 -5.59
N ASP A 250 5.53 10.08 -5.68
CA ASP A 250 5.93 11.09 -4.69
C ASP A 250 4.75 11.52 -3.79
N PRO A 251 4.79 11.23 -2.48
CA PRO A 251 3.71 11.61 -1.56
C PRO A 251 3.68 13.10 -1.20
N ARG A 252 4.63 13.92 -1.68
CA ARG A 252 4.70 15.35 -1.36
C ARG A 252 3.87 16.18 -2.35
N ALA A 253 2.95 16.97 -1.81
CA ALA A 253 2.15 17.90 -2.59
C ALA A 253 3.03 18.85 -3.44
N GLY A 254 2.57 19.14 -4.67
CA GLY A 254 3.25 20.01 -5.63
C GLY A 254 4.41 19.38 -6.39
N ARG A 255 4.65 18.07 -6.24
CA ARG A 255 5.59 17.31 -7.07
C ARG A 255 4.94 16.86 -8.38
N ALA A 256 5.75 16.70 -9.42
CA ALA A 256 5.25 16.39 -10.77
C ALA A 256 4.46 15.08 -10.85
N PHE A 257 4.89 14.07 -10.07
CA PHE A 257 4.22 12.78 -9.97
C PHE A 257 3.69 12.58 -8.55
N HIS A 258 2.93 13.57 -8.10
CA HIS A 258 2.33 13.53 -6.78
C HIS A 258 1.29 12.41 -6.73
N VAL A 259 1.44 11.51 -5.75
CA VAL A 259 0.45 10.50 -5.43
C VAL A 259 0.02 10.74 -3.98
N ASP A 260 -1.19 11.27 -3.78
CA ASP A 260 -1.70 11.52 -2.43
C ASP A 260 -1.96 10.19 -1.70
N PRO A 261 -1.37 9.94 -0.51
CA PRO A 261 -1.54 8.68 0.19
C PRO A 261 -3.00 8.36 0.60
N VAL A 262 -3.83 9.37 0.88
CA VAL A 262 -5.25 9.19 1.22
C VAL A 262 -6.05 8.84 -0.01
N VAL A 263 -5.88 9.61 -1.10
CA VAL A 263 -6.57 9.35 -2.37
C VAL A 263 -6.20 7.97 -2.90
N TRP A 264 -4.91 7.66 -2.95
CA TRP A 264 -4.43 6.34 -3.35
C TRP A 264 -5.02 5.22 -2.49
N ALA A 265 -5.05 5.36 -1.16
CA ALA A 265 -5.54 4.33 -0.26
C ALA A 265 -7.03 4.02 -0.45
N LYS A 266 -7.81 5.04 -0.82
CA LYS A 266 -9.27 4.96 -0.97
C LYS A 266 -9.74 4.61 -2.38
N THR A 267 -9.03 5.04 -3.42
CA THR A 267 -9.51 4.91 -4.80
C THR A 267 -8.68 3.94 -5.65
N VAL A 268 -7.37 3.83 -5.44
CA VAL A 268 -6.46 3.07 -6.31
C VAL A 268 -6.11 1.71 -5.71
N ALA A 269 -5.73 1.71 -4.45
CA ALA A 269 -5.22 0.53 -3.77
C ALA A 269 -6.25 -0.60 -3.54
N PRO A 270 -7.56 -0.32 -3.32
CA PRO A 270 -8.57 -1.37 -3.13
C PRO A 270 -8.79 -2.25 -4.36
N LEU A 271 -8.66 -1.70 -5.58
CA LEU A 271 -8.86 -2.44 -6.83
C LEU A 271 -7.96 -3.68 -6.92
N ALA A 272 -6.71 -3.54 -6.47
CA ALA A 272 -5.72 -4.59 -6.53
C ALA A 272 -5.88 -5.67 -5.43
N VAL A 273 -6.79 -5.51 -4.46
CA VAL A 273 -6.98 -6.51 -3.40
C VAL A 273 -7.69 -7.75 -3.99
N PRO A 274 -7.14 -8.98 -3.80
CA PRO A 274 -7.76 -10.22 -4.24
C PRO A 274 -9.21 -10.35 -3.76
N LEU A 275 -10.05 -10.95 -4.60
CA LEU A 275 -11.48 -11.16 -4.31
C LEU A 275 -11.74 -12.41 -3.46
N VAL A 276 -10.75 -13.30 -3.36
CA VAL A 276 -10.82 -14.53 -2.57
C VAL A 276 -9.73 -14.52 -1.51
N GLU A 277 -10.03 -15.11 -0.34
CA GLU A 277 -9.06 -15.26 0.74
C GLU A 277 -7.82 -16.03 0.25
N HIS A 278 -6.63 -15.53 0.59
CA HIS A 278 -5.35 -16.04 0.10
C HIS A 278 -5.19 -16.06 -1.43
N GLY A 279 -6.05 -15.35 -2.18
CA GLY A 279 -5.97 -15.20 -3.62
C GLY A 279 -4.70 -14.48 -4.08
N LEU A 280 -4.38 -14.61 -5.37
CA LEU A 280 -3.29 -13.87 -6.00
C LEU A 280 -3.78 -12.49 -6.46
N GLY A 281 -2.89 -11.52 -6.45
CA GLY A 281 -3.17 -10.16 -6.89
C GLY A 281 -2.00 -9.52 -7.62
N PRO A 282 -2.21 -8.34 -8.22
CA PRO A 282 -1.20 -7.62 -8.99
C PRO A 282 -0.25 -6.84 -8.05
N SER A 283 0.29 -7.49 -7.03
CA SER A 283 1.21 -6.88 -6.07
C SER A 283 2.56 -6.59 -6.73
N GLY A 284 3.35 -5.66 -6.16
CA GLY A 284 4.71 -5.41 -6.63
C GLY A 284 5.60 -6.66 -6.57
N THR A 285 5.29 -7.60 -5.68
CA THR A 285 5.96 -8.92 -5.60
C THR A 285 5.82 -9.71 -6.90
N ALA A 286 4.76 -9.50 -7.68
CA ALA A 286 4.49 -10.19 -8.95
C ALA A 286 5.32 -9.66 -10.14
N SER A 287 6.16 -8.64 -9.94
CA SER A 287 7.00 -8.11 -11.01
C SER A 287 8.11 -9.12 -11.38
N PRO A 288 8.19 -9.58 -12.65
CA PRO A 288 9.14 -10.61 -13.06
C PRO A 288 10.61 -10.20 -12.89
N MET A 289 10.89 -8.89 -12.87
CA MET A 289 12.22 -8.34 -12.59
C MET A 289 12.76 -8.81 -11.23
N PHE A 290 11.94 -8.80 -10.17
CA PHE A 290 12.38 -9.24 -8.85
C PHE A 290 12.67 -10.74 -8.82
N HIS A 291 11.89 -11.55 -9.54
CA HIS A 291 12.14 -12.98 -9.65
C HIS A 291 13.39 -13.32 -10.46
N LEU A 292 13.67 -12.54 -11.52
CA LEU A 292 14.93 -12.67 -12.28
C LEU A 292 16.12 -12.33 -11.38
N LEU A 293 16.08 -11.17 -10.70
CA LEU A 293 17.15 -10.76 -9.79
C LEU A 293 17.35 -11.75 -8.65
N ASP A 294 16.26 -12.25 -8.05
CA ASP A 294 16.31 -13.30 -7.01
C ASP A 294 16.98 -14.58 -7.52
N SER A 295 16.76 -14.95 -8.79
CA SER A 295 17.41 -16.11 -9.42
C SER A 295 18.89 -15.86 -9.70
N VAL A 296 19.25 -14.66 -10.14
CA VAL A 296 20.65 -14.24 -10.39
C VAL A 296 21.48 -14.23 -9.10
N ILE A 297 20.95 -13.69 -7.99
CA ILE A 297 21.69 -13.60 -6.73
C ILE A 297 21.64 -14.90 -5.89
N GLY A 298 20.89 -15.90 -6.37
CA GLY A 298 20.67 -17.19 -5.70
C GLY A 298 19.90 -17.08 -4.38
N ARG A 299 18.72 -16.43 -4.40
CA ARG A 299 17.84 -16.42 -3.23
C ARG A 299 17.44 -17.86 -2.87
N ALA A 300 17.89 -18.32 -1.70
CA ALA A 300 17.72 -19.70 -1.25
C ALA A 300 16.43 -19.94 -0.43
N GLY A 301 15.78 -18.89 0.08
CA GLY A 301 14.61 -19.00 0.96
C GLY A 301 13.37 -18.23 0.48
N TYR A 302 12.21 -18.88 0.59
CA TYR A 302 10.87 -18.33 0.29
C TYR A 302 9.86 -18.70 1.41
N ARG A 303 10.30 -18.59 2.68
CA ARG A 303 9.54 -19.01 3.87
C ARG A 303 8.72 -17.88 4.49
N SER A 304 9.17 -16.64 4.33
CA SER A 304 8.40 -15.44 4.69
C SER A 304 7.09 -15.42 3.93
N PHE A 305 6.10 -14.67 4.41
CA PHE A 305 4.82 -14.59 3.71
C PHE A 305 5.00 -14.07 2.27
N ILE A 306 5.77 -12.98 2.11
CA ILE A 306 6.09 -12.41 0.79
C ILE A 306 6.94 -13.39 -0.05
N GLY A 307 7.81 -14.19 0.59
CA GLY A 307 8.53 -15.27 -0.06
C GLY A 307 7.58 -16.32 -0.64
N ASN A 308 6.66 -16.83 0.18
CA ASN A 308 5.67 -17.80 -0.26
C ASN A 308 4.76 -17.25 -1.37
N GLU A 309 4.30 -16.00 -1.22
CA GLU A 309 3.52 -15.30 -2.25
C GLU A 309 4.29 -15.21 -3.57
N ALA A 310 5.59 -14.84 -3.53
CA ALA A 310 6.43 -14.79 -4.72
C ALA A 310 6.54 -16.15 -5.43
N SER A 311 6.63 -17.26 -4.69
CA SER A 311 6.63 -18.60 -5.30
C SER A 311 5.32 -18.89 -6.04
N ARG A 312 4.17 -18.66 -5.38
CA ARG A 312 2.84 -18.89 -5.96
C ARG A 312 2.56 -18.00 -7.17
N LEU A 313 3.02 -16.74 -7.13
CA LEU A 313 2.91 -15.81 -8.26
C LEU A 313 3.73 -16.29 -9.46
N ARG A 314 4.97 -16.76 -9.23
CA ARG A 314 5.85 -17.27 -10.30
C ARG A 314 5.26 -18.51 -10.98
N GLU A 315 4.58 -19.38 -10.23
CA GLU A 315 3.89 -20.54 -10.79
C GLU A 315 2.79 -20.14 -11.80
N ASN A 316 2.18 -18.97 -11.61
CA ASN A 316 1.11 -18.43 -12.44
C ASN A 316 1.60 -17.42 -13.49
N PHE A 317 2.91 -17.28 -13.68
CA PHE A 317 3.45 -16.47 -14.77
C PHE A 317 3.17 -17.09 -16.14
N PRO A 318 3.07 -16.26 -17.19
CA PRO A 318 3.12 -16.77 -18.55
C PRO A 318 4.37 -17.64 -18.75
N VAL A 319 4.23 -18.70 -19.54
CA VAL A 319 5.27 -19.72 -19.69
C VAL A 319 6.63 -19.13 -20.08
N ALA A 320 6.69 -18.16 -21.00
CA ALA A 320 7.95 -17.57 -21.43
C ALA A 320 8.71 -16.93 -20.27
N TRP A 321 8.01 -16.24 -19.36
CA TRP A 321 8.62 -15.63 -18.18
C TRP A 321 9.12 -16.70 -17.21
N ARG A 322 8.25 -17.67 -16.88
CA ARG A 322 8.54 -18.73 -15.91
C ARG A 322 9.75 -19.56 -16.35
N SER A 323 9.74 -20.01 -17.61
CA SER A 323 10.82 -20.82 -18.18
C SER A 323 12.14 -20.05 -18.26
N PHE A 324 12.10 -18.78 -18.67
CA PHE A 324 13.31 -17.94 -18.72
C PHE A 324 13.95 -17.78 -17.33
N ILE A 325 13.15 -17.38 -16.34
CA ILE A 325 13.62 -17.16 -14.96
C ILE A 325 14.15 -18.47 -14.36
N GLN A 326 13.46 -19.60 -14.59
CA GLN A 326 13.90 -20.91 -14.14
C GLN A 326 15.24 -21.31 -14.76
N SER A 327 15.40 -21.12 -16.07
CA SER A 327 16.65 -21.47 -16.79
C SER A 327 17.86 -20.66 -16.32
N VAL A 328 17.65 -19.40 -15.95
CA VAL A 328 18.69 -18.57 -15.29
C VAL A 328 19.05 -19.14 -13.92
N GLY A 329 18.05 -19.51 -13.11
CA GLY A 329 18.26 -20.07 -11.77
C GLY A 329 19.03 -21.40 -11.77
N CYS A 330 18.81 -22.27 -12.75
CA CYS A 330 19.46 -23.58 -12.85
C CYS A 330 20.99 -23.53 -13.01
N ARG A 331 21.56 -22.41 -13.45
CA ARG A 331 23.01 -22.24 -13.67
C ARG A 331 23.76 -21.72 -12.44
N SER A 332 23.03 -21.30 -11.40
CA SER A 332 23.54 -20.80 -10.12
C SER A 332 24.85 -20.00 -10.18
N LEU A 333 24.75 -18.73 -10.58
CA LEU A 333 25.88 -17.78 -10.59
C LEU A 333 26.61 -17.70 -9.23
N PRO A 334 25.93 -17.68 -8.07
CA PRO A 334 26.61 -17.62 -6.78
C PRO A 334 27.46 -18.86 -6.46
N ASP A 335 27.01 -20.04 -6.88
CA ASP A 335 27.79 -21.26 -6.66
C ASP A 335 29.08 -21.23 -7.47
N TYR A 336 29.00 -20.79 -8.74
CA TYR A 336 30.19 -20.58 -9.58
C TYR A 336 31.17 -19.60 -8.94
N VAL A 337 30.68 -18.44 -8.46
CA VAL A 337 31.50 -17.43 -7.76
C VAL A 337 32.17 -18.02 -6.52
N ALA A 338 31.43 -18.78 -5.72
CA ALA A 338 31.95 -19.40 -4.49
C ALA A 338 33.02 -20.47 -4.77
N THR A 339 32.92 -21.19 -5.89
CA THR A 339 33.91 -22.21 -6.28
C THR A 339 35.12 -21.67 -7.01
N GLY A 340 35.00 -20.52 -7.70
CA GLY A 340 36.01 -20.01 -8.62
C GLY A 340 37.20 -19.30 -7.95
N GLY A 341 37.06 -18.83 -6.71
CA GLY A 341 38.15 -18.15 -5.99
C GLY A 341 38.63 -16.83 -6.64
N HIS A 342 37.74 -16.15 -7.36
CA HIS A 342 37.98 -14.90 -8.07
C HIS A 342 37.50 -13.69 -7.25
N PRO A 343 38.41 -12.88 -6.65
CA PRO A 343 38.03 -11.73 -5.83
C PRO A 343 37.16 -10.69 -6.59
N GLU A 344 37.40 -10.54 -7.89
CA GLU A 344 36.62 -9.67 -8.77
C GLU A 344 35.15 -10.12 -8.90
N LEU A 345 34.89 -11.43 -8.93
CA LEU A 345 33.54 -11.98 -8.99
C LEU A 345 32.81 -11.84 -7.66
N GLU A 346 33.50 -12.09 -6.54
CA GLU A 346 32.95 -11.86 -5.21
C GLU A 346 32.56 -10.40 -5.00
N ALA A 347 33.43 -9.47 -5.41
CA ALA A 347 33.16 -8.04 -5.34
C ALA A 347 31.98 -7.63 -6.22
N ALA A 348 31.89 -8.14 -7.46
CA ALA A 348 30.79 -7.83 -8.37
C ALA A 348 29.44 -8.36 -7.85
N LEU A 349 29.40 -9.60 -7.35
CA LEU A 349 28.20 -10.18 -6.75
C LEU A 349 27.77 -9.41 -5.49
N ALA A 350 28.72 -9.03 -4.64
CA ALA A 350 28.46 -8.20 -3.47
C ALA A 350 27.93 -6.82 -3.86
N GLY A 351 28.46 -6.21 -4.92
CA GLY A 351 27.98 -4.95 -5.51
C GLY A 351 26.52 -5.05 -5.96
N LEU A 352 26.17 -6.10 -6.72
CA LEU A 352 24.79 -6.36 -7.15
C LEU A 352 23.86 -6.57 -5.94
N ARG A 353 24.24 -7.40 -4.98
CA ARG A 353 23.47 -7.64 -3.74
C ARG A 353 23.25 -6.34 -2.96
N LYS A 354 24.25 -5.47 -2.90
CA LYS A 354 24.17 -4.15 -2.25
C LYS A 354 23.22 -3.21 -3.00
N ALA A 355 23.29 -3.13 -4.33
CA ALA A 355 22.42 -2.28 -5.13
C ALA A 355 20.95 -2.72 -5.04
N TYR A 356 20.69 -4.03 -5.04
CA TYR A 356 19.34 -4.57 -5.01
C TYR A 356 18.75 -4.64 -3.59
N SER A 357 19.44 -5.32 -2.68
CA SER A 357 18.93 -5.67 -1.36
C SER A 357 19.72 -5.05 -0.20
N GLY A 358 20.76 -4.24 -0.44
CA GLY A 358 21.52 -3.56 0.61
C GLY A 358 20.76 -2.43 1.31
N GLU A 359 21.32 -1.87 2.38
CA GLU A 359 20.69 -0.86 3.26
C GLU A 359 20.31 0.45 2.53
N GLY A 360 20.98 0.77 1.43
CA GLY A 360 20.62 1.88 0.52
C GLY A 360 20.03 1.45 -0.82
N GLY A 361 19.87 0.14 -1.05
CA GLY A 361 19.46 -0.44 -2.32
C GLY A 361 17.96 -0.34 -2.60
N LEU A 362 17.55 -0.86 -3.77
CA LEU A 362 16.19 -0.79 -4.28
C LEU A 362 15.14 -1.24 -3.26
N LEU A 363 15.30 -2.43 -2.67
CA LEU A 363 14.32 -2.99 -1.73
C LEU A 363 14.21 -2.19 -0.43
N SER A 364 15.32 -1.64 0.07
CA SER A 364 15.32 -0.82 1.28
C SER A 364 14.64 0.53 1.06
N ARG A 365 14.92 1.18 -0.08
CA ARG A 365 14.24 2.43 -0.47
C ARG A 365 12.76 2.21 -0.74
N HIS A 366 12.41 1.09 -1.37
CA HIS A 366 11.02 0.70 -1.60
C HIS A 366 10.28 0.47 -0.27
N ARG A 367 10.89 -0.23 0.70
CA ARG A 367 10.30 -0.45 2.04
C ARG A 367 9.92 0.85 2.73
N LEU A 368 10.80 1.86 2.72
CA LEU A 368 10.52 3.18 3.31
C LEU A 368 9.32 3.86 2.64
N LYS A 369 9.24 3.78 1.30
CA LYS A 369 8.12 4.32 0.54
C LYS A 369 6.80 3.64 0.88
N VAL A 370 6.78 2.31 0.83
CA VAL A 370 5.60 1.49 1.13
C VAL A 370 5.12 1.75 2.56
N SER A 371 6.04 1.87 3.52
CA SER A 371 5.68 2.14 4.93
C SER A 371 4.87 3.42 5.09
N GLY A 372 5.20 4.49 4.38
CA GLY A 372 4.44 5.75 4.41
C GLY A 372 3.02 5.62 3.86
N TYR A 373 2.86 4.96 2.72
CA TYR A 373 1.54 4.73 2.10
C TYR A 373 0.67 3.80 2.95
N LEU A 374 1.24 2.70 3.43
CA LEU A 374 0.49 1.73 4.22
C LEU A 374 0.09 2.33 5.57
N ASN A 375 1.00 3.02 6.29
CA ASN A 375 0.64 3.68 7.56
C ASN A 375 -0.58 4.60 7.40
N THR A 376 -0.61 5.38 6.31
CA THR A 376 -1.78 6.22 5.99
C THR A 376 -3.01 5.36 5.69
N SER A 377 -2.89 4.37 4.80
CA SER A 377 -3.96 3.47 4.39
C SER A 377 -4.71 2.84 5.57
N TYR A 378 -3.98 2.32 6.57
CA TYR A 378 -4.57 1.71 7.76
C TYR A 378 -5.36 2.67 8.63
N ARG A 379 -4.95 3.94 8.66
CA ARG A 379 -5.60 4.97 9.48
C ARG A 379 -6.82 5.58 8.80
N VAL A 380 -6.92 5.50 7.47
CA VAL A 380 -8.06 5.99 6.68
C VAL A 380 -9.02 4.86 6.28
N GLY A 381 -9.07 3.79 7.07
CA GLY A 381 -10.11 2.76 6.98
C GLY A 381 -9.78 1.51 6.16
N ARG A 382 -8.59 1.39 5.57
CA ARG A 382 -8.19 0.19 4.83
C ARG A 382 -7.34 -0.73 5.70
N ASP A 383 -7.90 -1.87 6.08
CA ASP A 383 -7.33 -2.84 7.03
C ASP A 383 -6.60 -4.03 6.40
N VAL A 384 -6.54 -4.11 5.06
CA VAL A 384 -5.84 -5.17 4.32
C VAL A 384 -4.97 -4.64 3.18
N THR A 385 -3.80 -5.26 2.97
CA THR A 385 -2.98 -5.04 1.76
C THR A 385 -3.39 -5.94 0.61
N ILE A 386 -2.84 -5.69 -0.59
CA ILE A 386 -3.00 -6.54 -1.78
C ILE A 386 -2.62 -8.00 -1.48
N SER A 387 -1.63 -8.21 -0.61
CA SER A 387 -1.19 -9.54 -0.21
C SER A 387 -1.98 -10.11 0.98
N GLY A 388 -3.09 -9.48 1.39
CA GLY A 388 -3.96 -9.97 2.47
C GLY A 388 -3.43 -9.75 3.90
N PHE A 389 -2.41 -8.89 4.10
CA PHE A 389 -1.89 -8.63 5.44
C PHE A 389 -2.81 -7.73 6.26
N PRO A 390 -3.11 -8.07 7.53
CA PRO A 390 -3.69 -7.16 8.50
C PRO A 390 -2.58 -6.33 9.18
N ALA A 391 -2.76 -5.01 9.22
CA ALA A 391 -1.92 -3.99 9.86
C ALA A 391 -0.55 -3.62 9.20
N ALA A 392 -0.25 -2.31 9.19
CA ALA A 392 0.96 -1.72 8.56
C ALA A 392 2.27 -2.27 9.17
N VAL A 393 2.25 -2.45 10.49
CA VAL A 393 3.40 -2.91 11.30
C VAL A 393 3.81 -4.33 10.90
N ARG A 394 2.88 -5.19 10.48
CA ARG A 394 3.23 -6.54 10.03
C ARG A 394 3.92 -6.52 8.68
N VAL A 395 3.51 -5.62 7.77
CA VAL A 395 4.08 -5.53 6.42
C VAL A 395 5.53 -5.06 6.44
N GLY A 396 5.89 -4.10 7.31
CA GLY A 396 7.26 -3.65 7.47
C GLY A 396 8.21 -4.79 7.88
N ASN A 397 7.79 -5.60 8.87
CA ASN A 397 8.53 -6.77 9.34
C ASN A 397 8.65 -7.84 8.24
N GLU A 398 7.59 -8.10 7.49
CA GLU A 398 7.61 -9.09 6.40
C GLU A 398 8.47 -8.65 5.21
N LEU A 399 8.49 -7.36 4.87
CA LEU A 399 9.43 -6.82 3.89
C LEU A 399 10.88 -7.00 4.34
N ALA A 400 11.16 -6.81 5.64
CA ALA A 400 12.48 -7.06 6.21
C ALA A 400 12.83 -8.56 6.21
N ALA A 401 11.89 -9.44 6.57
CA ALA A 401 12.06 -10.88 6.55
C ALA A 401 12.36 -11.40 5.14
N SER A 402 11.53 -11.02 4.15
CA SER A 402 11.75 -11.35 2.73
C SER A 402 13.10 -10.85 2.22
N ARG A 403 13.53 -9.65 2.61
CA ARG A 403 14.86 -9.13 2.30
C ARG A 403 15.96 -9.98 2.93
N ALA A 404 15.82 -10.40 4.18
CA ALA A 404 16.80 -11.23 4.88
C ALA A 404 17.01 -12.59 4.19
N GLU A 405 15.98 -13.17 3.58
CA GLU A 405 16.08 -14.44 2.83
C GLU A 405 17.02 -14.41 1.62
N ARG A 406 17.42 -13.22 1.17
CA ARG A 406 18.36 -13.01 0.05
C ARG A 406 19.83 -13.02 0.49
N HIS A 407 20.07 -13.11 1.78
CA HIS A 407 21.40 -13.22 2.36
C HIS A 407 21.60 -14.67 2.80
N SER A 408 22.43 -15.43 2.08
CA SER A 408 22.90 -16.74 2.52
C SER A 408 23.72 -16.53 3.78
N GLY A 409 23.20 -16.97 4.93
CA GLY A 409 23.68 -16.61 6.27
C GLY A 409 25.20 -16.49 6.42
N THR A 410 25.69 -15.26 6.38
CA THR A 410 26.90 -14.78 7.05
C THR A 410 26.66 -13.30 7.35
N GLY A 411 26.57 -12.98 8.64
CA GLY A 411 26.29 -11.64 9.13
C GLY A 411 25.05 -11.58 10.00
N THR A 412 25.11 -12.19 11.19
CA THR A 412 24.70 -11.41 12.36
C THR A 412 25.58 -10.17 12.34
N GLU A 413 25.03 -9.03 11.92
CA GLU A 413 25.65 -7.74 12.20
C GLU A 413 25.76 -7.65 13.72
N GLU A 414 26.94 -7.96 14.23
CA GLU A 414 27.32 -7.62 15.59
C GLU A 414 27.17 -6.10 15.72
N LYS A 415 26.32 -5.71 16.66
CA LYS A 415 26.19 -4.34 17.13
C LYS A 415 27.58 -3.74 17.33
N SER A 416 28.00 -2.83 16.46
CA SER A 416 28.94 -1.81 16.91
C SER A 416 28.19 -0.95 17.92
N PRO A 417 28.67 -0.84 19.17
CA PRO A 417 28.13 0.15 20.09
C PRO A 417 28.25 1.51 19.40
N LEU A 418 27.14 2.23 19.29
CA LEU A 418 27.19 3.65 18.97
C LEU A 418 28.23 4.28 19.89
N PRO A 419 29.18 5.09 19.39
CA PRO A 419 30.07 5.83 20.27
C PRO A 419 29.18 6.64 21.20
N ALA A 420 29.37 6.47 22.51
CA ALA A 420 28.69 7.28 23.51
C ALA A 420 28.96 8.75 23.17
N ILE A 421 27.96 9.44 22.63
CA ILE A 421 28.02 10.88 22.45
C ILE A 421 28.13 11.44 23.86
N GLN A 422 29.29 12.01 24.18
CA GLN A 422 29.45 12.75 25.43
C GLN A 422 28.36 13.83 25.47
N PRO A 423 27.54 13.90 26.53
CA PRO A 423 26.55 14.95 26.64
C PRO A 423 27.31 16.27 26.69
N ALA A 424 27.12 17.11 25.67
CA ALA A 424 27.39 18.53 25.82
C ALA A 424 26.59 19.03 27.03
N PRO A 425 27.13 19.92 27.87
CA PRO A 425 26.38 20.49 28.98
C PRO A 425 25.10 21.11 28.42
N GLU A 426 23.95 20.54 28.80
CA GLU A 426 22.68 20.96 28.25
C GLU A 426 22.30 22.33 28.83
N PRO A 427 21.95 23.34 28.00
CA PRO A 427 21.24 24.51 28.51
C PRO A 427 19.95 24.04 29.18
N GLU A 428 19.44 24.76 30.19
CA GLU A 428 18.15 24.45 30.85
C GLU A 428 17.07 24.13 29.81
N GLN A 429 16.77 22.85 29.65
CA GLN A 429 15.83 22.41 28.62
C GLN A 429 14.41 22.59 29.12
N ARG A 430 13.59 23.19 28.28
CA ARG A 430 12.16 23.35 28.52
C ARG A 430 11.54 21.97 28.81
N ILE A 431 10.97 21.82 30.00
CA ILE A 431 10.15 20.67 30.35
C ILE A 431 8.80 20.84 29.67
N ILE A 432 8.37 19.81 28.95
CA ILE A 432 7.06 19.73 28.30
C ILE A 432 6.34 18.55 28.92
N PHE A 433 5.18 18.79 29.51
CA PHE A 433 4.37 17.69 30.04
C PHE A 433 3.56 17.00 28.94
N PRO A 434 3.19 15.72 29.10
CA PRO A 434 2.33 15.04 28.14
C PRO A 434 1.01 15.76 27.83
N SER A 435 0.33 16.38 28.81
CA SER A 435 -0.87 17.18 28.51
C SER A 435 -0.60 18.38 27.62
N GLU A 436 0.60 18.97 27.67
CA GLU A 436 0.99 20.04 26.76
C GLU A 436 1.23 19.47 25.37
N LEU A 437 2.03 18.41 25.24
CA LEU A 437 2.33 17.74 23.97
C LEU A 437 1.06 17.38 23.20
N LEU A 438 0.06 16.79 23.87
CA LEU A 438 -1.20 16.34 23.26
C LEU A 438 -2.06 17.47 22.68
N ARG A 439 -1.80 18.74 23.04
CA ARG A 439 -2.46 19.91 22.44
C ARG A 439 -1.85 20.33 21.10
N HIS A 440 -0.71 19.77 20.72
CA HIS A 440 0.04 20.10 19.50
C HIS A 440 -0.21 19.11 18.35
N ASP A 441 -1.48 18.78 18.14
CA ASP A 441 -2.01 17.86 17.12
C ASP A 441 -2.13 18.50 15.72
N HIS A 442 -2.84 17.84 14.78
CA HIS A 442 -3.03 18.36 13.42
C HIS A 442 -3.70 19.75 13.32
N ARG A 443 -4.50 20.18 14.31
CA ARG A 443 -5.18 21.49 14.29
C ARG A 443 -4.33 22.60 14.91
N ALA A 444 -3.26 22.25 15.62
CA ALA A 444 -2.42 23.21 16.29
C ALA A 444 -1.61 24.05 15.29
N SER A 445 -1.40 25.33 15.61
CA SER A 445 -0.51 26.21 14.82
C SER A 445 0.97 25.81 14.91
N ARG A 446 1.31 25.08 15.97
CA ARG A 446 2.61 24.47 16.24
C ARG A 446 2.36 22.99 16.40
N GLN A 447 2.91 22.19 15.50
CA GLN A 447 2.64 20.76 15.40
C GLN A 447 3.87 20.00 15.88
N TRP A 448 3.71 19.19 16.93
CA TRP A 448 4.82 18.57 17.64
C TRP A 448 4.76 17.05 17.58
N ILE A 449 5.91 16.42 17.79
CA ILE A 449 6.05 14.99 18.04
C ILE A 449 7.03 14.77 19.20
N CYS A 450 6.93 13.63 19.87
CA CYS A 450 7.91 13.18 20.85
C CYS A 450 8.66 11.94 20.32
N PHE A 451 9.98 11.92 20.41
CA PHE A 451 10.81 10.76 20.12
C PHE A 451 11.87 10.63 21.21
N GLU A 452 11.92 9.48 21.88
CA GLU A 452 12.85 9.20 23.01
C GLU A 452 12.82 10.27 24.11
N ASN A 453 11.61 10.68 24.49
CA ASN A 453 11.34 11.77 25.44
C ASN A 453 11.85 13.16 24.98
N GLN A 454 12.28 13.33 23.73
CA GLN A 454 12.62 14.62 23.17
C GLN A 454 11.45 15.15 22.34
N VAL A 455 11.11 16.43 22.50
CA VAL A 455 10.00 17.05 21.78
C VAL A 455 10.52 17.89 20.64
N TYR A 456 9.89 17.75 19.47
CA TYR A 456 10.30 18.40 18.23
C TYR A 456 9.15 19.19 17.60
N ASP A 457 9.41 20.43 17.19
CA ASP A 457 8.48 21.22 16.38
C ASP A 457 8.68 20.87 14.89
N VAL A 458 7.76 20.08 14.35
CA VAL A 458 7.82 19.59 12.96
C VAL A 458 6.99 20.42 11.98
N THR A 459 6.39 21.53 12.43
CA THR A 459 5.45 22.36 11.65
C THR A 459 6.00 22.71 10.25
N ARG A 460 7.26 23.15 10.18
CA ARG A 460 7.91 23.53 8.91
C ARG A 460 8.43 22.33 8.11
N PHE A 461 8.61 21.20 8.78
CA PHE A 461 9.17 19.99 8.20
C PHE A 461 8.12 19.11 7.53
N LEU A 462 6.87 19.13 7.96
CA LEU A 462 5.78 18.31 7.41
C LEU A 462 5.73 18.32 5.88
N ARG A 463 5.71 19.51 5.26
CA ARG A 463 5.69 19.66 3.78
C ARG A 463 6.98 19.20 3.08
N ARG A 464 8.08 19.07 3.82
CA ARG A 464 9.40 18.66 3.33
C ARG A 464 9.71 17.19 3.60
N HIS A 465 8.90 16.53 4.43
CA HIS A 465 9.11 15.15 4.80
C HIS A 465 9.14 14.27 3.53
N PRO A 466 10.19 13.45 3.33
CA PRO A 466 10.34 12.64 2.12
C PRO A 466 9.16 11.69 1.86
N GLY A 467 8.52 11.20 2.93
CA GLY A 467 7.32 10.36 2.86
C GLY A 467 6.00 11.13 2.74
N GLY A 468 6.02 12.45 2.52
CA GLY A 468 4.83 13.30 2.52
C GLY A 468 4.39 13.70 3.93
N ALA A 469 3.46 14.65 4.03
CA ALA A 469 3.03 15.15 5.33
C ALA A 469 2.14 14.14 6.08
N THR A 470 1.25 13.44 5.35
CA THR A 470 0.18 12.60 5.92
C THR A 470 0.65 11.55 6.92
N PRO A 471 1.71 10.75 6.66
CA PRO A 471 2.16 9.75 7.63
C PRO A 471 2.58 10.37 8.96
N LEU A 472 3.14 11.58 8.96
CA LEU A 472 3.54 12.27 10.19
C LEU A 472 2.35 13.00 10.84
N THR A 473 1.44 13.56 10.05
CA THR A 473 0.20 14.20 10.53
C THR A 473 -0.59 13.29 11.45
N ASN A 474 -0.62 11.98 11.16
CA ASN A 474 -1.30 10.96 11.95
C ASN A 474 -0.78 10.84 13.41
N TYR A 475 0.43 11.28 13.69
CA TYR A 475 1.07 11.17 15.02
C TYR A 475 1.35 12.53 15.68
N LEU A 476 0.82 13.62 15.13
CA LEU A 476 1.00 14.93 15.75
C LEU A 476 0.40 14.96 17.15
N GLY A 477 1.16 15.54 18.08
CA GLY A 477 0.81 15.60 19.50
C GLY A 477 1.10 14.32 20.28
N THR A 478 1.76 13.32 19.70
CA THR A 478 2.04 12.05 20.39
C THR A 478 3.51 11.61 20.32
N ASP A 479 3.81 10.54 21.04
CA ASP A 479 5.09 9.85 20.94
C ASP A 479 5.15 8.99 19.67
N VAL A 480 6.29 9.03 18.98
CA VAL A 480 6.56 8.34 17.72
C VAL A 480 7.73 7.34 17.81
N THR A 481 8.25 7.06 19.01
CA THR A 481 9.37 6.13 19.21
C THR A 481 9.14 4.78 18.56
N GLU A 482 8.01 4.14 18.83
CA GLU A 482 7.71 2.81 18.27
C GLU A 482 7.71 2.81 16.73
N ILE A 483 7.04 3.79 16.11
CA ILE A 483 6.97 3.84 14.65
C ILE A 483 8.33 4.24 14.03
N PHE A 484 9.13 5.08 14.70
CA PHE A 484 10.48 5.44 14.26
C PHE A 484 11.41 4.23 14.25
N GLU A 485 11.41 3.45 15.34
CA GLU A 485 12.18 2.20 15.47
C GLU A 485 11.74 1.18 14.42
N HIS A 486 10.43 1.03 14.22
CA HIS A 486 9.87 0.05 13.29
C HIS A 486 10.25 0.32 11.83
N ILE A 487 10.20 1.59 11.39
CA ILE A 487 10.57 1.95 10.01
C ILE A 487 12.09 2.13 9.83
N GLY A 488 12.86 2.18 10.92
CA GLY A 488 14.31 2.35 10.91
C GLY A 488 14.77 3.81 10.83
N HIS A 489 13.90 4.75 11.19
CA HIS A 489 14.24 6.18 11.26
C HIS A 489 15.19 6.49 12.43
N ASP A 490 15.15 5.69 13.49
CA ASP A 490 16.09 5.71 14.62
C ASP A 490 17.55 5.48 14.19
N ARG A 491 17.76 4.78 13.08
CA ARG A 491 19.09 4.39 12.57
C ARG A 491 19.57 5.23 11.39
N ASP A 492 18.75 6.17 10.91
CA ASP A 492 19.10 7.03 9.78
C ASP A 492 19.76 8.33 10.28
N ASP A 493 21.04 8.51 9.95
CA ASP A 493 21.82 9.70 10.32
C ASP A 493 21.20 11.00 9.80
N GLY A 494 20.58 10.97 8.62
CA GLY A 494 19.89 12.10 8.01
C GLY A 494 18.63 12.49 8.78
N VAL A 495 17.89 11.51 9.29
CA VAL A 495 16.75 11.74 10.20
C VAL A 495 17.24 12.34 11.51
N THR A 496 18.25 11.75 12.13
CA THR A 496 18.84 12.24 13.40
C THR A 496 19.33 13.69 13.27
N ALA A 497 20.04 14.02 12.18
CA ALA A 497 20.51 15.37 11.91
C ALA A 497 19.38 16.38 11.63
N SER A 498 18.23 15.91 11.14
CA SER A 498 17.03 16.74 10.95
C SER A 498 16.35 17.01 12.30
N LEU A 499 16.15 15.98 13.12
CA LEU A 499 15.57 16.07 14.46
C LEU A 499 16.32 17.06 15.36
N ARG A 500 17.66 17.02 15.38
CA ARG A 500 18.48 17.94 16.19
C ARG A 500 18.14 19.42 15.98
N ARG A 501 17.75 19.82 14.77
CA ARG A 501 17.41 21.21 14.42
C ARG A 501 15.99 21.62 14.82
N MET A 502 15.15 20.66 15.17
CA MET A 502 13.73 20.85 15.49
C MET A 502 13.42 20.66 16.97
N ARG A 503 14.40 20.26 17.79
CA ARG A 503 14.23 19.99 19.23
C ARG A 503 13.84 21.28 19.96
N ILE A 504 12.80 21.20 20.79
CA ILE A 504 12.27 22.33 21.57
C ILE A 504 12.22 22.08 23.07
N GLY A 505 12.42 20.84 23.53
CA GLY A 505 12.37 20.49 24.94
C GLY A 505 12.39 18.99 25.18
N VAL A 506 12.15 18.61 26.43
CA VAL A 506 12.09 17.22 26.90
C VAL A 506 10.69 16.93 27.42
N ALA A 507 10.08 15.86 26.92
CA ALA A 507 8.86 15.31 27.47
C ALA A 507 9.18 14.71 28.84
N ARG A 508 8.52 15.22 29.90
CA ARG A 508 8.75 14.74 31.25
C ARG A 508 7.43 14.54 31.96
N ARG A 509 7.28 13.39 32.60
CA ARG A 509 6.16 13.14 33.51
C ARG A 509 6.49 13.74 34.89
N PRO A 510 5.50 14.16 35.68
CA PRO A 510 5.71 14.69 37.02
C PRO A 510 6.52 13.74 37.91
N ALA A 511 7.57 14.25 38.58
CA ALA A 511 8.48 13.43 39.38
C ALA A 511 7.78 12.68 40.53
N LEU A 512 6.70 13.27 41.07
CA LEU A 512 5.84 12.68 42.10
C LEU A 512 5.09 11.42 41.62
N LEU A 513 4.89 11.26 40.30
CA LEU A 513 4.28 10.08 39.69
C LEU A 513 5.32 8.99 39.36
N LEU A 514 6.61 9.31 39.47
CA LEU A 514 7.75 8.51 38.97
C LEU A 514 8.65 7.95 40.09
N THR A 515 8.31 8.11 41.37
CA THR A 515 9.06 7.50 42.48
C THR A 515 8.90 5.97 42.52
N ASP A 516 7.89 5.43 41.84
CA ASP A 516 7.68 4.00 41.63
C ASP A 516 8.13 3.57 40.23
N LYS A 517 9.30 2.92 40.15
CA LYS A 517 9.85 2.38 38.90
C LYS A 517 8.98 1.27 38.29
N THR A 518 8.12 0.62 39.09
CA THR A 518 7.24 -0.47 38.64
C THR A 518 5.92 0.03 38.07
N ARG A 519 5.60 1.33 38.21
CA ARG A 519 4.33 1.96 37.81
C ARG A 519 3.08 1.20 38.33
N SER A 520 3.17 0.65 39.53
CA SER A 520 2.13 -0.17 40.15
C SER A 520 1.30 0.59 41.20
N THR A 521 1.71 1.80 41.60
CA THR A 521 0.86 2.63 42.47
C THR A 521 -0.44 3.05 41.77
N PRO A 522 -1.57 3.17 42.49
CA PRO A 522 -2.86 3.59 41.91
C PRO A 522 -2.78 4.91 41.13
N LEU A 523 -1.97 5.85 41.63
CA LEU A 523 -1.74 7.15 40.99
C LEU A 523 -0.95 7.01 39.67
N ALA A 524 0.10 6.19 39.64
CA ALA A 524 0.84 5.91 38.41
C ALA A 524 -0.04 5.18 37.40
N CYS A 525 -0.79 4.15 37.81
CA CYS A 525 -1.73 3.43 36.94
C CYS A 525 -2.78 4.38 36.35
N THR A 526 -3.42 5.20 37.19
CA THR A 526 -4.42 6.18 36.72
C THR A 526 -3.81 7.13 35.69
N TYR A 527 -2.63 7.69 35.98
CA TYR A 527 -1.96 8.58 35.03
C TYR A 527 -1.64 7.90 33.70
N GLU A 528 -1.10 6.67 33.71
CA GLU A 528 -0.81 5.92 32.48
C GLU A 528 -2.08 5.60 31.69
N THR A 529 -3.18 5.22 32.35
CA THR A 529 -4.47 4.98 31.69
C THR A 529 -5.00 6.24 31.02
N TRP A 530 -5.00 7.38 31.74
CA TRP A 530 -5.41 8.67 31.18
C TRP A 530 -4.51 9.10 30.02
N LEU A 531 -3.20 8.93 30.15
CA LEU A 531 -2.23 9.27 29.10
C LEU A 531 -2.41 8.39 27.87
N GLY A 532 -2.59 7.09 28.06
CA GLY A 532 -2.83 6.12 27.00
C GLY A 532 -4.05 6.51 26.18
N TRP A 533 -5.20 6.72 26.83
CA TRP A 533 -6.43 7.11 26.13
C TRP A 533 -6.35 8.50 25.51
N ALA A 534 -5.73 9.48 26.17
CA ALA A 534 -5.57 10.81 25.59
C ALA A 534 -4.69 10.78 24.33
N ALA A 535 -3.61 10.00 24.34
CA ALA A 535 -2.75 9.78 23.18
C ALA A 535 -3.49 9.04 22.06
N GLU A 536 -4.21 7.98 22.38
CA GLU A 536 -5.01 7.20 21.42
C GLU A 536 -6.08 8.08 20.75
N LEU A 537 -6.88 8.83 21.52
CA LEU A 537 -7.89 9.74 20.96
C LEU A 537 -7.26 10.91 20.18
N THR A 538 -6.03 11.31 20.50
CA THR A 538 -5.26 12.28 19.70
C THR A 538 -4.92 11.70 18.33
N GLN A 539 -4.41 10.47 18.28
CA GLN A 539 -4.12 9.80 17.00
C GLN A 539 -5.38 9.53 16.19
N ARG A 540 -6.47 9.08 16.82
CA ARG A 540 -7.77 8.89 16.13
C ARG A 540 -8.32 10.20 15.60
N SER A 541 -8.13 11.32 16.32
CA SER A 541 -8.52 12.65 15.85
C SER A 541 -7.71 13.09 14.63
N ASN A 542 -6.40 12.83 14.61
CA ASN A 542 -5.57 13.08 13.42
C ASN A 542 -5.99 12.19 12.23
N ALA A 543 -6.24 10.91 12.49
CA ALA A 543 -6.65 9.94 11.47
C ALA A 543 -8.00 10.31 10.85
N LEU A 544 -9.00 10.68 11.67
CA LEU A 544 -10.33 11.11 11.21
C LEU A 544 -10.23 12.33 10.28
N ALA A 545 -9.38 13.31 10.63
CA ALA A 545 -9.16 14.47 9.77
C ALA A 545 -8.49 14.11 8.43
N ALA A 546 -7.52 13.20 8.44
CA ALA A 546 -6.91 12.69 7.20
C ALA A 546 -7.90 11.86 6.38
N ASP A 547 -8.77 11.09 7.03
CA ASP A 547 -9.79 10.26 6.38
C ASP A 547 -10.80 11.13 5.62
N LEU A 548 -11.27 12.20 6.27
CA LEU A 548 -12.20 13.17 5.69
C LEU A 548 -11.60 14.04 4.58
N SER A 549 -10.26 14.17 4.51
CA SER A 549 -9.61 15.00 3.49
C SER A 549 -9.83 14.50 2.05
N ILE A 550 -10.28 13.25 1.88
CA ILE A 550 -10.69 12.72 0.57
C ILE A 550 -11.76 13.58 -0.10
N ARG A 551 -12.59 14.26 0.70
CA ARG A 551 -13.68 15.10 0.23
C ARG A 551 -13.19 16.34 -0.53
N ASP A 552 -11.99 16.80 -0.23
CA ASP A 552 -11.33 17.93 -0.91
C ASP A 552 -10.46 17.46 -2.10
N ALA A 553 -10.43 16.16 -2.37
CA ALA A 553 -9.67 15.58 -3.47
C ALA A 553 -10.51 15.50 -4.75
N ARG A 554 -9.84 15.18 -5.84
CA ARG A 554 -10.48 14.72 -7.07
C ARG A 554 -10.48 13.19 -7.02
N THR A 555 -11.65 12.57 -6.88
CA THR A 555 -11.76 11.11 -6.72
C THR A 555 -12.01 10.37 -8.03
N SER A 556 -12.32 11.09 -9.11
CA SER A 556 -12.43 10.56 -10.48
C SER A 556 -11.94 11.59 -11.51
N ALA A 557 -11.46 11.11 -12.65
CA ALA A 557 -11.15 11.91 -13.83
C ALA A 557 -12.41 12.57 -14.43
N ALA A 558 -13.59 12.05 -14.13
CA ALA A 558 -14.85 12.63 -14.54
C ALA A 558 -15.26 13.86 -13.73
N THR A 559 -14.64 14.09 -12.56
CA THR A 559 -15.06 15.12 -11.60
C THR A 559 -13.98 16.18 -11.41
N GLU A 560 -14.37 17.31 -10.84
CA GLU A 560 -13.47 18.34 -10.32
C GLU A 560 -13.00 18.01 -8.89
N ARG A 561 -12.02 18.79 -8.42
CA ARG A 561 -11.53 18.70 -7.05
C ARG A 561 -12.59 19.25 -6.09
N GLY A 562 -12.96 18.48 -5.07
CA GLY A 562 -13.96 18.90 -4.09
C GLY A 562 -15.40 18.82 -4.57
N GLU A 563 -15.63 18.23 -5.76
CA GLU A 563 -16.96 18.06 -6.30
C GLU A 563 -17.77 17.04 -5.48
N LEU A 564 -19.04 17.39 -5.21
CA LEU A 564 -19.97 16.49 -4.57
C LEU A 564 -20.43 15.42 -5.56
N THR A 565 -20.15 14.17 -5.25
CA THR A 565 -20.63 13.01 -6.00
C THR A 565 -21.15 11.95 -5.05
N ARG A 566 -21.87 10.96 -5.60
CA ARG A 566 -22.29 9.80 -4.81
C ARG A 566 -21.08 9.07 -4.23
N TYR A 567 -20.01 8.96 -5.00
CA TYR A 567 -18.78 8.32 -4.53
C TYR A 567 -18.09 9.10 -3.40
N THR A 568 -18.04 10.44 -3.45
CA THR A 568 -17.44 11.23 -2.35
C THR A 568 -18.30 11.21 -1.09
N LEU A 569 -19.63 11.15 -1.23
CA LEU A 569 -20.54 10.93 -0.11
C LEU A 569 -20.40 9.54 0.50
N GLN A 570 -20.24 8.49 -0.32
CA GLN A 570 -20.00 7.13 0.15
C GLN A 570 -18.85 7.08 1.16
N PHE A 571 -17.75 7.80 0.88
CA PHE A 571 -16.64 7.87 1.83
C PHE A 571 -16.99 8.55 3.15
N ALA A 572 -17.90 9.54 3.18
CA ALA A 572 -18.34 10.16 4.42
C ALA A 572 -19.16 9.19 5.28
N VAL A 573 -20.04 8.40 4.63
CA VAL A 573 -20.77 7.31 5.27
C VAL A 573 -19.81 6.33 5.92
N GLU A 574 -18.86 5.81 5.14
CA GLU A 574 -17.90 4.82 5.61
C GLU A 574 -17.03 5.34 6.78
N VAL A 575 -16.68 6.64 6.76
CA VAL A 575 -15.93 7.28 7.85
C VAL A 575 -16.75 7.27 9.14
N HIS A 576 -18.01 7.66 9.07
CA HIS A 576 -18.90 7.70 10.23
C HIS A 576 -19.18 6.30 10.78
N GLU A 577 -19.43 5.32 9.92
CA GLU A 577 -19.60 3.92 10.34
C GLU A 577 -18.40 3.43 11.14
N ARG A 578 -17.18 3.67 10.65
CA ARG A 578 -15.96 3.33 11.38
C ARG A 578 -15.85 4.10 12.69
N PHE A 579 -16.21 5.38 12.70
CA PHE A 579 -16.20 6.21 13.90
C PHE A 579 -17.14 5.63 14.97
N VAL A 580 -18.37 5.31 14.59
CA VAL A 580 -19.40 4.74 15.47
C VAL A 580 -18.99 3.35 15.97
N ALA A 581 -18.55 2.47 15.07
CA ALA A 581 -18.22 1.09 15.39
C ALA A 581 -16.97 0.94 16.27
N ARG A 582 -16.05 1.91 16.23
CA ARG A 582 -14.77 1.85 16.96
C ARG A 582 -14.64 2.96 18.00
N THR A 583 -14.56 4.21 17.56
CA THR A 583 -14.23 5.34 18.43
C THR A 583 -15.34 5.67 19.42
N ARG A 584 -16.59 5.78 18.95
CA ARG A 584 -17.72 6.06 19.81
C ARG A 584 -17.95 4.92 20.81
N LEU A 585 -17.89 3.68 20.32
CA LEU A 585 -18.06 2.49 21.15
C LEU A 585 -17.00 2.43 22.25
N ASP A 586 -15.72 2.54 21.91
CA ASP A 586 -14.62 2.51 22.89
C ASP A 586 -14.79 3.61 23.95
N ILE A 587 -15.14 4.84 23.57
CA ILE A 587 -15.38 5.92 24.53
C ILE A 587 -16.53 5.57 25.48
N ALA A 588 -17.63 5.06 24.94
CA ALA A 588 -18.84 4.74 25.71
C ALA A 588 -18.67 3.53 26.64
N THR A 589 -17.76 2.60 26.30
CA THR A 589 -17.52 1.37 27.07
C THR A 589 -16.10 1.35 27.66
N THR A 590 -15.13 0.91 26.88
CA THR A 590 -13.77 0.54 27.32
C THR A 590 -13.08 1.67 28.06
N ILE A 591 -13.06 2.87 27.49
CA ILE A 591 -12.40 4.04 28.09
C ILE A 591 -13.07 4.38 29.41
N THR A 592 -14.40 4.47 29.41
CA THR A 592 -15.17 4.84 30.59
C THR A 592 -15.01 3.84 31.73
N GLU A 593 -14.95 2.54 31.43
CA GLU A 593 -14.72 1.48 32.40
C GLU A 593 -13.30 1.52 32.99
N GLU A 594 -12.29 1.67 32.14
CA GLU A 594 -10.88 1.74 32.56
C GLU A 594 -10.59 2.99 33.40
N LEU A 595 -11.14 4.15 33.04
CA LEU A 595 -10.97 5.39 33.82
C LEU A 595 -11.60 5.31 35.22
N ARG A 596 -12.57 4.41 35.43
CA ARG A 596 -13.21 4.15 36.73
C ARG A 596 -12.48 3.08 37.57
N GLY A 597 -11.51 2.37 37.01
CA GLY A 597 -10.70 1.37 37.71
C GLY A 597 -11.15 -0.11 37.62
N GLY A 598 -12.23 -0.43 36.88
CA GLY A 598 -12.76 -1.79 36.54
C GLY A 598 -13.17 -2.71 37.72
N ILE A 599 -14.28 -3.44 37.81
CA ILE A 599 -15.39 -3.86 36.93
C ILE A 599 -16.66 -3.78 37.80
N GLU A 600 -17.61 -2.90 37.48
CA GLU A 600 -19.03 -3.14 37.78
C GLU A 600 -19.85 -2.75 36.55
N SER A 601 -20.37 -3.78 35.88
CA SER A 601 -21.32 -3.65 34.78
C SER A 601 -22.63 -3.08 35.33
N SER A 602 -22.86 -1.79 35.12
CA SER A 602 -24.22 -1.25 35.06
C SER A 602 -24.53 -0.97 33.60
N ALA A 603 -25.39 -1.80 33.03
CA ALA A 603 -25.82 -1.76 31.64
C ALA A 603 -26.17 -0.35 31.14
N LEU A 604 -25.23 0.29 30.44
CA LEU A 604 -25.61 1.15 29.33
C LEU A 604 -26.20 0.21 28.25
N PRO A 605 -27.35 0.53 27.64
CA PRO A 605 -27.93 -0.32 26.62
C PRO A 605 -26.86 -0.60 25.55
N LEU A 606 -26.42 -1.86 25.46
CA LEU A 606 -25.61 -2.32 24.35
C LEU A 606 -26.37 -1.96 23.08
N TYR A 607 -25.85 -1.00 22.33
CA TYR A 607 -26.35 -0.71 21.00
C TYR A 607 -26.20 -1.99 20.19
N ARG A 608 -27.31 -2.66 19.84
CA ARG A 608 -27.27 -3.88 19.07
C ARG A 608 -26.68 -3.54 17.70
N ALA A 609 -25.54 -4.13 17.38
CA ALA A 609 -24.87 -3.99 16.08
C ALA A 609 -25.83 -4.27 14.90
N ASP A 610 -26.85 -5.11 15.11
CA ASP A 610 -27.86 -5.47 14.12
C ASP A 610 -28.67 -4.28 13.57
N HIS A 611 -28.90 -3.22 14.37
CA HIS A 611 -29.64 -2.03 13.90
C HIS A 611 -28.80 -1.12 13.01
N LEU A 612 -27.48 -1.05 13.24
CA LEU A 612 -26.54 -0.29 12.41
C LEU A 612 -26.45 -0.89 11.00
N VAL A 613 -26.34 -2.22 10.89
CA VAL A 613 -26.18 -2.90 9.59
C VAL A 613 -27.40 -2.71 8.68
N SER A 614 -28.63 -2.80 9.23
CA SER A 614 -29.86 -2.59 8.45
C SER A 614 -30.06 -1.14 8.00
N ALA A 615 -29.66 -0.16 8.82
CA ALA A 615 -29.75 1.26 8.47
C ALA A 615 -28.70 1.63 7.40
N VAL A 616 -27.51 1.05 7.50
CA VAL A 616 -26.39 1.25 6.57
C VAL A 616 -26.70 0.76 5.15
N THR A 617 -27.26 -0.46 5.01
CA THR A 617 -27.63 -0.96 3.67
C THR A 617 -28.69 -0.08 3.01
N GLN A 618 -29.70 0.36 3.77
CA GLN A 618 -30.72 1.29 3.27
C GLN A 618 -30.12 2.63 2.84
N LEU A 619 -29.07 3.08 3.53
CA LEU A 619 -28.40 4.33 3.23
C LEU A 619 -27.56 4.27 1.94
N TYR A 620 -26.85 3.18 1.70
CA TYR A 620 -26.16 2.96 0.43
C TYR A 620 -27.15 2.81 -0.74
N ASP A 621 -28.28 2.11 -0.53
CA ASP A 621 -29.35 2.00 -1.52
C ASP A 621 -29.99 3.37 -1.84
N ALA A 622 -30.18 4.21 -0.81
CA ALA A 622 -30.67 5.58 -0.95
C ALA A 622 -29.66 6.45 -1.72
N LEU A 623 -28.36 6.34 -1.42
CA LEU A 623 -27.31 7.08 -2.11
C LEU A 623 -27.22 6.71 -3.60
N GLU A 624 -27.33 5.42 -3.93
CA GLU A 624 -27.31 4.93 -5.31
C GLU A 624 -28.56 5.32 -6.12
N SER A 625 -29.66 5.70 -5.46
CA SER A 625 -30.93 6.07 -6.11
C SER A 625 -31.28 7.56 -6.00
N ALA A 626 -30.57 8.33 -5.19
CA ALA A 626 -30.81 9.74 -4.96
C ALA A 626 -30.67 10.57 -6.24
N ASP A 627 -31.61 11.47 -6.52
CA ASP A 627 -31.46 12.51 -7.53
C ASP A 627 -30.53 13.65 -7.06
N GLU A 628 -30.26 14.65 -7.90
CA GLU A 628 -29.36 15.76 -7.55
C GLU A 628 -29.82 16.59 -6.35
N MET A 629 -31.14 16.73 -6.15
CA MET A 629 -31.69 17.51 -5.04
C MET A 629 -31.57 16.72 -3.74
N GLN A 630 -31.90 15.43 -3.78
CA GLN A 630 -31.71 14.50 -2.66
C GLN A 630 -30.23 14.39 -2.29
N LEU A 631 -29.32 14.37 -3.26
CA LEU A 631 -27.88 14.31 -3.02
C LEU A 631 -27.37 15.54 -2.24
N LYS A 632 -27.89 16.73 -2.56
CA LYS A 632 -27.53 17.96 -1.84
C LYS A 632 -28.05 17.97 -0.41
N LEU A 633 -29.28 17.50 -0.20
CA LEU A 633 -29.85 17.35 1.14
C LEU A 633 -29.04 16.35 1.99
N LEU A 634 -28.72 15.18 1.41
CA LEU A 634 -27.86 14.19 2.05
C LEU A 634 -26.48 14.77 2.39
N GLU A 635 -25.89 15.58 1.52
CA GLU A 635 -24.61 16.25 1.80
C GLU A 635 -24.68 17.23 2.97
N GLU A 636 -25.77 17.99 3.10
CA GLU A 636 -25.98 18.87 4.25
C GLU A 636 -26.07 18.06 5.54
N GLU A 637 -26.88 17.00 5.56
CA GLU A 637 -27.01 16.07 6.69
C GLU A 637 -25.66 15.44 7.06
N TRP A 638 -24.92 14.93 6.08
CA TRP A 638 -23.63 14.27 6.30
C TRP A 638 -22.53 15.22 6.78
N ARG A 639 -22.59 16.50 6.42
CA ARG A 639 -21.71 17.52 7.03
C ARG A 639 -22.00 17.71 8.51
N GLU A 640 -23.28 17.74 8.90
CA GLU A 640 -23.68 17.85 10.30
C GLU A 640 -23.26 16.60 11.11
N VAL A 641 -23.46 15.40 10.57
CA VAL A 641 -22.99 14.13 11.15
C VAL A 641 -21.48 14.16 11.36
N THR A 642 -20.72 14.56 10.33
CA THR A 642 -19.26 14.62 10.38
C THR A 642 -18.76 15.64 11.42
N GLU A 643 -19.36 16.84 11.47
CA GLU A 643 -18.98 17.86 12.46
C GLU A 643 -19.33 17.41 13.89
N ARG A 644 -20.42 16.66 14.05
CA ARG A 644 -20.82 16.05 15.33
C ARG A 644 -19.82 15.01 15.80
N ASP A 645 -19.35 14.11 14.93
CA ASP A 645 -18.28 13.14 15.23
C ASP A 645 -16.99 13.85 15.67
N LEU A 646 -16.56 14.85 14.88
CA LEU A 646 -15.39 15.66 15.18
C LEU A 646 -15.52 16.42 16.50
N THR A 647 -16.70 16.98 16.79
CA THR A 647 -16.96 17.71 18.03
C THR A 647 -16.94 16.80 19.24
N TYR A 648 -17.58 15.64 19.15
CA TYR A 648 -17.62 14.66 20.24
C TYR A 648 -16.22 14.15 20.57
N LEU A 649 -15.45 13.71 19.58
CA LEU A 649 -14.07 13.25 19.78
C LEU A 649 -13.18 14.35 20.37
N ARG A 650 -13.28 15.58 19.87
CA ARG A 650 -12.52 16.72 20.41
C ARG A 650 -12.87 17.00 21.87
N SER A 651 -14.14 16.97 22.23
CA SER A 651 -14.60 17.23 23.60
C SER A 651 -14.05 16.19 24.57
N VAL A 652 -14.20 14.90 24.26
CA VAL A 652 -13.71 13.81 25.12
C VAL A 652 -12.18 13.86 25.25
N LYS A 653 -11.46 14.06 24.14
CA LYS A 653 -10.00 14.25 24.16
C LYS A 653 -9.60 15.43 25.05
N SER A 654 -10.29 16.57 24.93
CA SER A 654 -9.99 17.75 25.75
C SER A 654 -10.21 17.49 27.23
N ILE A 655 -11.23 16.72 27.60
CA ILE A 655 -11.49 16.32 28.99
C ILE A 655 -10.34 15.48 29.53
N LEU A 656 -9.85 14.50 28.75
CA LEU A 656 -8.70 13.67 29.13
C LEU A 656 -7.42 14.49 29.29
N VAL A 657 -7.13 15.39 28.34
CA VAL A 657 -5.96 16.27 28.40
C VAL A 657 -6.03 17.22 29.59
N HIS A 658 -7.21 17.72 29.96
CA HIS A 658 -7.38 18.53 31.17
C HIS A 658 -7.18 17.70 32.45
N GLY A 659 -7.68 16.47 32.53
CA GLY A 659 -7.40 15.59 33.68
C GLY A 659 -5.91 15.28 33.86
N LEU A 660 -5.18 15.06 32.75
CA LEU A 660 -3.71 14.95 32.78
C LEU A 660 -3.07 16.22 33.30
N HIS A 661 -3.48 17.38 32.79
CA HIS A 661 -2.95 18.66 33.23
C HIS A 661 -3.19 18.92 34.73
N ASP A 662 -4.38 18.56 35.22
CA ASP A 662 -4.75 18.67 36.64
C ASP A 662 -3.83 17.79 37.52
N MET A 663 -3.50 16.58 37.06
CA MET A 663 -2.52 15.71 37.73
C MET A 663 -1.07 16.25 37.61
N GLU A 664 -0.70 16.86 36.49
CA GLU A 664 0.67 17.33 36.25
C GLU A 664 1.03 18.60 37.02
N THR A 665 0.05 19.46 37.28
CA THR A 665 0.26 20.78 37.90
C THR A 665 0.04 20.82 39.41
N ARG A 666 -0.58 19.79 40.01
CA ARG A 666 -0.78 19.71 41.46
C ARG A 666 0.50 19.34 42.21
N HIS A 667 0.77 20.07 43.29
CA HIS A 667 1.99 19.91 44.10
C HIS A 667 2.04 18.63 44.95
N ALA A 668 0.88 18.03 45.27
CA ALA A 668 0.78 16.75 45.96
C ALA A 668 -0.47 16.02 45.47
N ASN A 669 -0.29 14.98 44.66
CA ASN A 669 -1.37 14.06 44.33
C ASN A 669 -1.32 12.89 45.30
N THR A 670 -2.40 12.66 46.05
CA THR A 670 -2.58 11.43 46.82
C THR A 670 -3.62 10.54 46.14
N PRO A 671 -3.55 9.20 46.29
CA PRO A 671 -4.59 8.31 45.75
C PRO A 671 -6.00 8.67 46.20
N ASP A 672 -6.15 9.17 47.43
CA ASP A 672 -7.44 9.52 48.03
C ASP A 672 -8.09 10.77 47.39
N ASP A 673 -7.29 11.66 46.80
CA ASP A 673 -7.77 12.87 46.13
C ASP A 673 -8.17 12.63 44.66
N LEU A 674 -7.75 11.52 44.05
CA LEU A 674 -7.98 11.23 42.63
C LEU A 674 -9.46 11.10 42.26
N PRO A 675 -10.33 10.42 43.02
CA PRO A 675 -11.74 10.33 42.69
C PRO A 675 -12.42 11.71 42.64
N GLN A 676 -12.05 12.63 43.54
CA GLN A 676 -12.59 13.99 43.55
C GLN A 676 -12.03 14.82 42.40
N LEU A 677 -10.73 14.66 42.11
CA LEU A 677 -10.05 15.37 41.03
C LEU A 677 -10.58 14.97 39.65
N LEU A 678 -10.84 13.69 39.43
CA LEU A 678 -11.14 13.14 38.10
C LEU A 678 -12.61 12.75 37.92
N GLY A 679 -13.38 12.59 39.01
CA GLY A 679 -14.79 12.18 38.94
C GLY A 679 -15.65 13.10 38.07
N HIS A 680 -15.53 14.42 38.28
CA HIS A 680 -16.25 15.40 37.47
C HIS A 680 -15.84 15.38 35.98
N ARG A 681 -14.62 14.94 35.66
CA ARG A 681 -14.15 14.75 34.28
C ARG A 681 -14.78 13.52 33.66
N ILE A 682 -14.86 12.41 34.41
CA ILE A 682 -15.56 11.19 33.98
C ILE A 682 -17.04 11.50 33.73
N ASP A 683 -17.69 12.23 34.62
CA ASP A 683 -19.10 12.66 34.44
C ASP A 683 -19.28 13.52 33.18
N ALA A 684 -18.33 14.41 32.88
CA ALA A 684 -18.35 15.19 31.65
C ALA A 684 -18.18 14.33 30.38
N ILE A 685 -17.43 13.22 30.44
CA ILE A 685 -17.36 12.25 29.33
C ILE A 685 -18.73 11.59 29.15
N HIS A 686 -19.36 11.13 30.23
CA HIS A 686 -20.72 10.56 30.20
C HIS A 686 -21.74 11.52 29.60
N GLU A 687 -21.71 12.79 30.01
CA GLU A 687 -22.60 13.81 29.48
C GLU A 687 -22.37 14.05 27.98
N ALA A 688 -21.11 14.12 27.54
CA ALA A 688 -20.76 14.23 26.13
C ALA A 688 -21.26 13.03 25.32
N THR A 689 -21.10 11.80 25.84
CA THR A 689 -21.59 10.57 25.20
C THR A 689 -23.11 10.55 25.11
N ALA A 690 -23.80 10.93 26.19
CA ALA A 690 -25.26 11.00 26.21
C ALA A 690 -25.79 12.09 25.27
N SER A 691 -25.11 13.24 25.17
CA SER A 691 -25.46 14.31 24.24
C SER A 691 -25.27 13.88 22.80
N TYR A 692 -24.16 13.22 22.48
CA TYR A 692 -23.94 12.66 21.14
C TYR A 692 -25.03 11.66 20.79
N HIS A 693 -25.36 10.73 21.71
CA HIS A 693 -26.36 9.69 21.45
C HIS A 693 -27.76 10.25 21.20
N ARG A 694 -28.18 11.29 21.94
CA ARG A 694 -29.47 11.95 21.66
C ARG A 694 -29.51 12.54 20.26
N ALA A 695 -28.46 13.28 19.89
CA ALA A 695 -28.35 13.88 18.57
C ALA A 695 -28.22 12.84 17.43
N ASP A 696 -27.74 11.63 17.74
CA ASP A 696 -27.56 10.53 16.78
C ASP A 696 -28.81 9.69 16.55
N ASN A 697 -29.72 9.62 17.52
CA ASN A 697 -31.01 8.97 17.31
C ASN A 697 -32.03 9.89 16.62
N ASP A 698 -31.84 11.20 16.72
CA ASP A 698 -32.70 12.21 16.10
C ASP A 698 -32.37 12.47 14.62
N ALA A 699 -31.13 12.17 14.21
CA ALA A 699 -30.61 12.25 12.84
C ALA A 699 -30.69 10.89 12.15
#